data_AF-D7G4F2-F1
#
_entry.id   AF-D7G4F2-F1
#
_cell.length_a   1.000
_cell.length_b   1.000
_cell.length_c   1.000
_cell.angle_alpha   90.00
_cell.angle_beta   90.00
_cell.angle_gamma   90.00
#
_symmetry.space_group_name_H-M   'P 1'
#
loop_
_entity.id
_entity.type
_entity.pdbx_description
1 polymer ?
#
loop_
_entity_poly.entity_id
_entity_poly.type
_entity_poly.pdbx_seq_one_letter_code
_entity_poly.pdbx_strand_id
1 'polypeptide(L)'
;MGVPAFYRWLSEKYPKIVVDMLEDHAARVEGTEIPLDLTAENPNGIEFDNLYIDMNGIIHPCSHPEDKPPPESEEEMYKNIMDYIDRLFSAVRPRRLLYLAIDGVAPRAKMNQQRSRRFRSAQEAEEAAELMEETRQAMKEMGVKVPPKAKPAWDSNIITPGTEFMHKLSRYLRFYVQDRVNRDKAWQNIKVILSDASEPGEGEHKIMDFVRRQRTQPGYDPNQHHILHGLDADLIMLGLATHERSFTILREQVLFGRQQKEASERKAAAMNAARDALAGVGQKAKRGEHGEHDGDVSPHKPLQMLQLWTLREYLENEFKELEAPGRVPFGYDFERVVDDFVFLCFFVGNDFLPHLPSLGIRDGALDYLFNVYKRVISSLGDYLTASGGRVNLKQVDVIMSEVGEIEDEVFKRRKQAEVKDQAKRSSFGRRGGGRGGRRGGRGGDMGRQGVGPPGGNSGGRYGGDGEKQRMYPPANSASERRKASLEAKKTAKASDDSIKVQAVPIGSVKTDRLKDAKRRLEDGGQRGGAKWGGGEEGKGEEKGGAAEDANKFFSIAKLERPISGGAAVEGGGGGGVGGGKKREDGEDQDQDEEEEEDPDMTEEEMARAKTMLKDKVKDQTQVLLDEARDSVNDTVRLWEDGWKDRYYHDKCKLEDIEGGGGRERLFQTYVEGLCWVMLYYYQGCPSWTWYFPFHYAPFASDLINCDR
;
A
#
# COMPACT_ATOMS: atom_id res chain seq x y z
N MET A 1 3.62 3.92 3.57
CA MET A 1 4.48 3.08 2.72
C MET A 1 3.66 2.51 1.60
N GLY A 2 4.22 2.33 0.41
CA GLY A 2 3.60 1.47 -0.59
C GLY A 2 4.21 0.09 -0.49
N VAL A 3 3.40 -0.97 -0.51
CA VAL A 3 3.81 -2.36 -0.74
C VAL A 3 4.91 -2.48 -1.84
N PRO A 4 4.83 -1.73 -2.96
CA PRO A 4 5.88 -1.76 -3.98
C PRO A 4 7.24 -1.20 -3.52
N ALA A 5 7.27 -0.23 -2.61
CA ALA A 5 8.49 0.42 -2.17
C ALA A 5 9.31 -0.47 -1.22
N PHE A 6 8.63 -1.15 -0.28
CA PHE A 6 9.28 -2.07 0.63
C PHE A 6 9.80 -3.31 -0.12
N TYR A 7 8.94 -3.94 -0.93
CA TYR A 7 9.34 -5.10 -1.73
C TYR A 7 10.54 -4.77 -2.64
N ARG A 8 10.52 -3.61 -3.30
CA ARG A 8 11.62 -3.17 -4.14
C ARG A 8 12.92 -2.98 -3.37
N TRP A 9 12.89 -2.33 -2.21
CA TRP A 9 14.08 -2.20 -1.37
C TRP A 9 14.62 -3.58 -0.95
N LEU A 10 13.72 -4.49 -0.55
CA LEU A 10 14.08 -5.83 -0.12
C LEU A 10 14.70 -6.66 -1.25
N SER A 11 14.10 -6.66 -2.44
CA SER A 11 14.60 -7.41 -3.60
C SER A 11 15.87 -6.80 -4.20
N GLU A 12 16.06 -5.48 -4.13
CA GLU A 12 17.32 -4.84 -4.52
C GLU A 12 18.45 -5.18 -3.53
N LYS A 13 18.16 -5.22 -2.21
CA LYS A 13 19.16 -5.49 -1.17
C LYS A 13 19.50 -6.98 -1.03
N TYR A 14 18.50 -7.85 -1.13
CA TYR A 14 18.62 -9.29 -0.92
C TYR A 14 18.14 -10.08 -2.15
N PRO A 15 18.79 -9.97 -3.31
CA PRO A 15 18.23 -10.43 -4.59
C PRO A 15 17.95 -11.93 -4.67
N LYS A 16 18.67 -12.77 -3.92
CA LYS A 16 18.49 -14.24 -3.97
C LYS A 16 17.23 -14.75 -3.28
N ILE A 17 16.49 -13.88 -2.58
CA ILE A 17 15.22 -14.28 -1.96
C ILE A 17 14.11 -14.47 -3.00
N VAL A 18 14.25 -13.85 -4.19
CA VAL A 18 13.28 -13.94 -5.28
C VAL A 18 13.69 -15.06 -6.22
N VAL A 19 12.81 -16.03 -6.40
CA VAL A 19 12.99 -17.17 -7.30
C VAL A 19 11.77 -17.27 -8.21
N ASP A 20 11.96 -17.48 -9.49
CA ASP A 20 10.83 -17.65 -10.42
C ASP A 20 10.15 -19.00 -10.16
N MET A 21 8.81 -19.01 -10.19
CA MET A 21 8.02 -20.23 -10.05
C MET A 21 7.89 -20.92 -11.40
N LEU A 22 8.35 -22.16 -11.49
CA LEU A 22 8.14 -23.00 -12.67
C LEU A 22 6.70 -23.52 -12.65
N GLU A 23 5.97 -23.23 -13.73
CA GLU A 23 4.59 -23.68 -13.96
C GLU A 23 4.61 -24.72 -15.08
N ASP A 24 4.07 -25.92 -14.84
CA ASP A 24 3.84 -26.89 -15.90
C ASP A 24 2.56 -26.54 -16.67
N HIS A 25 2.57 -26.74 -17.98
CA HIS A 25 1.41 -26.54 -18.84
C HIS A 25 0.95 -27.88 -19.41
N ALA A 26 -0.37 -28.05 -19.56
CA ALA A 26 -0.94 -29.28 -20.11
C ALA A 26 -0.42 -29.49 -21.54
N ALA A 27 0.19 -30.65 -21.78
CA ALA A 27 0.72 -30.97 -23.10
C ALA A 27 -0.43 -31.20 -24.08
N ARG A 28 -0.37 -30.61 -25.27
CA ARG A 28 -1.28 -30.91 -26.38
C ARG A 28 -0.64 -31.92 -27.31
N VAL A 29 -1.22 -33.12 -27.39
CA VAL A 29 -0.81 -34.15 -28.34
C VAL A 29 -1.97 -34.40 -29.30
N GLU A 30 -1.75 -34.15 -30.59
CA GLU A 30 -2.75 -34.35 -31.66
C GLU A 30 -4.10 -33.61 -31.43
N GLY A 31 -4.07 -32.46 -30.77
CA GLY A 31 -5.27 -31.68 -30.43
C GLY A 31 -6.03 -32.18 -29.20
N THR A 32 -5.55 -33.23 -28.53
CA THR A 32 -6.04 -33.66 -27.22
C THR A 32 -5.14 -33.11 -26.12
N GLU A 33 -5.74 -32.44 -25.15
CA GLU A 33 -5.05 -31.90 -23.99
C GLU A 33 -4.84 -33.02 -22.96
N ILE A 34 -3.58 -33.34 -22.67
CA ILE A 34 -3.22 -34.34 -21.68
C ILE A 34 -3.28 -33.67 -20.30
N PRO A 35 -4.12 -34.16 -19.37
CA PRO A 35 -4.20 -33.59 -18.04
C PRO A 35 -2.85 -33.67 -17.31
N LEU A 36 -2.49 -32.60 -16.61
CA LEU A 36 -1.31 -32.57 -15.76
C LEU A 36 -1.46 -33.56 -14.60
N ASP A 37 -0.44 -34.38 -14.36
CA ASP A 37 -0.37 -35.21 -13.17
C ASP A 37 0.14 -34.39 -11.98
N LEU A 38 -0.79 -33.80 -11.23
CA LEU A 38 -0.50 -33.00 -10.05
C LEU A 38 0.00 -33.84 -8.85
N THR A 39 -0.05 -35.17 -8.95
CA THR A 39 0.51 -36.08 -7.93
C THR A 39 2.01 -36.33 -8.11
N ALA A 40 2.55 -36.01 -9.28
CA ALA A 40 3.98 -36.09 -9.56
C ALA A 40 4.79 -35.03 -8.78
N GLU A 41 6.11 -35.22 -8.72
CA GLU A 41 7.05 -34.31 -8.08
C GLU A 41 6.89 -32.87 -8.59
N ASN A 42 7.04 -31.89 -7.71
CA ASN A 42 6.94 -30.48 -8.09
C ASN A 42 8.12 -30.08 -9.00
N PRO A 43 7.88 -29.44 -10.16
CA PRO A 43 8.94 -29.06 -11.10
C PRO A 43 9.97 -28.08 -10.52
N ASN A 44 9.65 -27.38 -9.43
CA ASN A 44 10.54 -26.46 -8.74
C ASN A 44 11.61 -27.16 -7.89
N GLY A 45 11.58 -28.50 -7.80
CA GLY A 45 12.50 -29.29 -6.98
C GLY A 45 12.29 -29.14 -5.48
N ILE A 46 11.19 -28.49 -5.07
CA ILE A 46 10.80 -28.27 -3.68
C ILE A 46 9.34 -28.70 -3.55
N GLU A 47 9.06 -29.58 -2.58
CA GLU A 47 7.70 -29.94 -2.20
C GLU A 47 7.16 -28.97 -1.15
N PHE A 48 5.86 -28.72 -1.21
CA PHE A 48 5.15 -27.86 -0.26
C PHE A 48 4.09 -28.67 0.48
N ASP A 49 4.07 -28.57 1.82
CA ASP A 49 3.06 -29.24 2.62
C ASP A 49 1.76 -28.43 2.63
N ASN A 50 1.87 -27.13 2.85
CA ASN A 50 0.74 -26.27 3.17
C ASN A 50 0.71 -25.07 2.21
N LEU A 51 -0.34 -24.97 1.41
CA LEU A 51 -0.67 -23.81 0.60
C LEU A 51 -1.74 -22.97 1.31
N TYR A 52 -1.42 -21.71 1.56
CA TYR A 52 -2.35 -20.71 2.08
C TYR A 52 -2.63 -19.68 1.00
N ILE A 53 -3.90 -19.31 0.84
CA ILE A 53 -4.32 -18.32 -0.15
C ILE A 53 -5.10 -17.23 0.57
N ASP A 54 -4.54 -16.02 0.54
CA ASP A 54 -5.34 -14.82 0.75
C ASP A 54 -6.19 -14.56 -0.49
N MET A 55 -7.50 -14.80 -0.34
CA MET A 55 -8.47 -14.72 -1.43
C MET A 55 -8.67 -13.28 -1.91
N ASN A 56 -8.45 -12.28 -1.06
CA ASN A 56 -8.60 -10.88 -1.48
C ASN A 56 -7.54 -10.51 -2.53
N GLY A 57 -6.35 -11.11 -2.43
CA GLY A 57 -5.30 -11.03 -3.46
C GLY A 57 -5.68 -11.65 -4.81
N ILE A 58 -6.77 -12.42 -4.91
CA ILE A 58 -7.28 -13.03 -6.16
C ILE A 58 -8.56 -12.35 -6.63
N ILE A 59 -9.51 -12.08 -5.72
CA ILE A 59 -10.83 -11.52 -6.04
C ILE A 59 -10.67 -10.17 -6.75
N HIS A 60 -9.77 -9.30 -6.27
CA HIS A 60 -9.53 -8.00 -6.89
C HIS A 60 -9.00 -8.11 -8.33
N PRO A 61 -7.88 -8.82 -8.62
CA PRO A 61 -7.42 -9.04 -9.99
C PRO A 61 -8.45 -9.72 -10.91
N CYS A 62 -9.28 -10.63 -10.39
CA CYS A 62 -10.31 -11.31 -11.19
C CYS A 62 -11.51 -10.41 -11.50
N SER A 63 -11.78 -9.40 -10.66
CA SER A 63 -12.83 -8.40 -10.90
C SER A 63 -12.42 -7.32 -11.91
N HIS A 64 -11.13 -7.00 -11.97
CA HIS A 64 -10.58 -5.95 -12.83
C HIS A 64 -9.23 -6.37 -13.41
N PRO A 65 -9.19 -7.36 -14.31
CA PRO A 65 -7.94 -7.82 -14.89
C PRO A 65 -7.27 -6.71 -15.72
N GLU A 66 -5.96 -6.51 -15.53
CA GLU A 66 -5.21 -5.49 -16.29
C GLU A 66 -5.08 -5.84 -17.78
N ASP A 67 -5.13 -7.13 -18.10
CA ASP A 67 -4.76 -7.70 -19.40
C ASP A 67 -5.94 -8.26 -20.20
N LYS A 68 -7.15 -8.27 -19.62
CA LYS A 68 -8.39 -8.81 -20.19
C LYS A 68 -9.54 -7.84 -19.93
N PRO A 69 -10.63 -7.88 -20.70
CA PRO A 69 -11.84 -7.15 -20.34
C PRO A 69 -12.35 -7.59 -18.96
N PRO A 70 -13.00 -6.69 -18.20
CA PRO A 70 -13.66 -7.07 -16.94
C PRO A 70 -14.77 -8.09 -17.20
N PRO A 71 -15.05 -8.98 -16.23
CA PRO A 71 -16.08 -10.00 -16.38
C PRO A 71 -17.47 -9.36 -16.58
N GLU A 72 -18.30 -9.98 -17.41
CA GLU A 72 -19.64 -9.47 -17.73
C GLU A 72 -20.67 -9.82 -16.65
N SER A 73 -20.38 -10.82 -15.80
CA SER A 73 -21.27 -11.30 -14.75
C SER A 73 -20.51 -11.76 -13.51
N GLU A 74 -21.21 -11.81 -12.36
CA GLU A 74 -20.66 -12.41 -11.13
C GLU A 74 -20.25 -13.88 -11.35
N GLU A 75 -21.01 -14.64 -12.14
CA GLU A 75 -20.71 -16.06 -12.40
C GLU A 75 -19.42 -16.26 -13.18
N GLU A 76 -19.15 -15.40 -14.16
CA GLU A 76 -17.88 -15.39 -14.87
C GLU A 76 -16.72 -15.04 -13.93
N MET A 77 -16.91 -14.06 -13.05
CA MET A 77 -15.91 -13.72 -12.04
C MET A 77 -15.64 -14.88 -11.07
N TYR A 78 -16.68 -15.61 -10.63
CA TYR A 78 -16.50 -16.80 -9.79
C TYR A 78 -15.69 -17.89 -10.52
N LYS A 79 -15.94 -18.11 -11.82
CA LYS A 79 -15.14 -19.05 -12.63
C LYS A 79 -13.69 -18.60 -12.73
N ASN A 80 -13.44 -17.32 -13.02
CA ASN A 80 -12.08 -16.77 -13.07
C ASN A 80 -11.33 -16.95 -11.75
N ILE A 81 -12.00 -16.76 -10.60
CA ILE A 81 -11.43 -17.01 -9.28
C ILE A 81 -11.06 -18.51 -9.13
N MET A 82 -11.94 -19.43 -9.53
CA MET A 82 -11.69 -20.87 -9.45
C MET A 82 -10.52 -21.30 -10.33
N ASP A 83 -10.47 -20.82 -11.57
CA ASP A 83 -9.38 -21.11 -12.51
C ASP A 83 -8.04 -20.59 -11.97
N TYR A 84 -8.06 -19.45 -11.29
CA TYR A 84 -6.86 -18.91 -10.64
C TYR A 84 -6.44 -19.75 -9.43
N ILE A 85 -7.37 -20.25 -8.61
CA ILE A 85 -7.05 -21.19 -7.52
C ILE A 85 -6.44 -22.48 -8.10
N ASP A 86 -7.01 -23.02 -9.18
CA ASP A 86 -6.49 -24.21 -9.87
C ASP A 86 -5.07 -23.98 -10.40
N ARG A 87 -4.79 -22.80 -10.95
CA ARG A 87 -3.42 -22.41 -11.37
C ARG A 87 -2.46 -22.43 -10.18
N LEU A 88 -2.82 -21.77 -9.07
CA LEU A 88 -1.96 -21.74 -7.88
C LEU A 88 -1.76 -23.14 -7.31
N PHE A 89 -2.82 -23.95 -7.25
CA PHE A 89 -2.76 -25.33 -6.80
C PHE A 89 -1.83 -26.17 -7.68
N SER A 90 -1.94 -26.01 -9.00
CA SER A 90 -1.14 -26.77 -9.98
C SER A 90 0.35 -26.41 -9.92
N ALA A 91 0.66 -25.13 -9.70
CA ALA A 91 2.03 -24.66 -9.51
C ALA A 91 2.62 -25.20 -8.19
N VAL A 92 1.89 -25.07 -7.09
CA VAL A 92 2.41 -25.38 -5.75
C VAL A 92 2.36 -26.87 -5.39
N ARG A 93 1.32 -27.58 -5.82
CA ARG A 93 1.06 -29.00 -5.50
C ARG A 93 1.14 -29.31 -4.00
N PRO A 94 0.30 -28.70 -3.15
CA PRO A 94 0.37 -28.91 -1.71
C PRO A 94 0.13 -30.39 -1.35
N ARG A 95 0.91 -30.92 -0.41
CA ARG A 95 0.86 -32.35 -0.03
C ARG A 95 0.04 -32.66 1.22
N ARG A 96 -0.35 -31.64 1.98
CA ARG A 96 -1.04 -31.81 3.27
C ARG A 96 -2.25 -30.89 3.42
N LEU A 97 -2.11 -29.60 3.12
CA LEU A 97 -3.15 -28.59 3.41
C LEU A 97 -3.31 -27.59 2.28
N LEU A 98 -4.56 -27.30 1.94
CA LEU A 98 -4.98 -26.07 1.26
C LEU A 98 -5.85 -25.24 2.22
N TYR A 99 -5.44 -24.01 2.49
CA TYR A 99 -6.19 -23.07 3.32
C TYR A 99 -6.60 -21.85 2.50
N LEU A 100 -7.89 -21.66 2.32
CA LEU A 100 -8.48 -20.50 1.61
C LEU A 100 -9.02 -19.51 2.65
N ALA A 101 -8.48 -18.30 2.69
CA ALA A 101 -8.88 -17.27 3.63
C ALA A 101 -9.49 -16.08 2.90
N ILE A 102 -10.76 -15.80 3.14
CA ILE A 102 -11.45 -14.60 2.66
C ILE A 102 -11.47 -13.58 3.80
N ASP A 103 -11.27 -12.29 3.53
CA ASP A 103 -11.39 -11.27 4.57
C ASP A 103 -12.77 -11.32 5.25
N GLY A 104 -12.76 -11.36 6.58
CA GLY A 104 -13.92 -11.12 7.43
C GLY A 104 -13.93 -9.70 7.98
N VAL A 105 -14.76 -9.45 8.99
CA VAL A 105 -14.81 -8.14 9.66
C VAL A 105 -13.45 -7.86 10.30
N ALA A 106 -12.80 -6.77 9.89
CA ALA A 106 -11.48 -6.38 10.37
C ALA A 106 -11.53 -5.55 11.67
N PRO A 107 -10.42 -5.41 12.42
CA PRO A 107 -10.33 -4.51 13.57
C PRO A 107 -10.58 -3.05 13.17
N ARG A 108 -11.04 -2.21 14.10
CA ARG A 108 -11.34 -0.79 13.84
C ARG A 108 -10.15 -0.03 13.25
N ALA A 109 -8.93 -0.33 13.71
CA ALA A 109 -7.70 0.24 13.15
C ALA A 109 -7.60 0.02 11.63
N LYS A 110 -7.86 -1.20 11.15
CA LYS A 110 -7.90 -1.51 9.72
C LYS A 110 -9.11 -0.91 9.01
N MET A 111 -10.29 -0.95 9.64
CA MET A 111 -11.51 -0.38 9.04
C MET A 111 -11.34 1.08 8.63
N ASN A 112 -10.60 1.88 9.41
CA ASN A 112 -10.30 3.26 9.06
C ASN A 112 -9.43 3.34 7.78
N GLN A 113 -8.39 2.51 7.69
CA GLN A 113 -7.54 2.43 6.50
C GLN A 113 -8.34 2.01 5.26
N GLN A 114 -9.18 0.97 5.40
CA GLN A 114 -10.06 0.49 4.33
C GLN A 114 -11.06 1.58 3.90
N ARG A 115 -11.68 2.28 4.86
CA ARG A 115 -12.60 3.40 4.59
C ARG A 115 -11.90 4.52 3.82
N SER A 116 -10.72 4.96 4.26
CA SER A 116 -9.95 6.00 3.58
C SER A 116 -9.57 5.60 2.15
N ARG A 117 -9.17 4.34 1.92
CA ARG A 117 -8.89 3.82 0.58
C ARG A 117 -10.12 3.86 -0.31
N ARG A 118 -11.27 3.36 0.17
CA ARG A 118 -12.51 3.30 -0.60
C ARG A 118 -13.04 4.69 -0.95
N PHE A 119 -12.98 5.63 -0.01
CA PHE A 119 -13.39 7.00 -0.26
C PHE A 119 -12.51 7.66 -1.33
N ARG A 120 -11.19 7.45 -1.28
CA ARG A 120 -10.28 7.94 -2.31
C ARG A 120 -10.55 7.29 -3.66
N SER A 121 -10.73 5.97 -3.71
CA SER A 121 -11.01 5.27 -4.98
C SER A 121 -12.34 5.70 -5.59
N ALA A 122 -13.36 5.98 -4.77
CA ALA A 122 -14.64 6.53 -5.26
C ALA A 122 -14.46 7.95 -5.83
N GLN A 123 -13.72 8.81 -5.13
CA GLN A 123 -13.40 10.16 -5.61
C GLN A 123 -12.57 10.13 -6.90
N GLU A 124 -11.53 9.29 -6.97
CA GLU A 124 -10.70 9.13 -8.17
C GLU A 124 -11.53 8.59 -9.36
N ALA A 125 -12.52 7.73 -9.10
CA ALA A 125 -13.42 7.22 -10.13
C ALA A 125 -14.40 8.29 -10.64
N GLU A 126 -14.90 9.15 -9.75
CA GLU A 126 -15.75 10.31 -10.09
C GLU A 126 -14.98 11.34 -10.92
N GLU A 127 -13.80 11.76 -10.44
CA GLU A 127 -12.90 12.68 -11.17
C GLU A 127 -12.50 12.12 -12.54
N ALA A 128 -12.22 10.81 -12.64
CA ALA A 128 -11.92 10.16 -13.91
C ALA A 128 -13.14 10.14 -14.86
N ALA A 129 -14.35 9.95 -14.34
CA ALA A 129 -15.57 9.96 -15.14
C ALA A 129 -15.88 11.37 -15.69
N GLU A 130 -15.73 12.40 -14.87
CA GLU A 130 -15.85 13.80 -15.30
C GLU A 130 -14.85 14.14 -16.41
N LEU A 131 -13.57 13.82 -16.20
CA LEU A 131 -12.52 14.04 -17.19
C LEU A 131 -12.77 13.28 -18.50
N MET A 132 -13.30 12.05 -18.42
CA MET A 132 -13.68 11.30 -19.61
C MET A 132 -14.79 11.99 -20.40
N GLU A 133 -15.81 12.54 -19.73
CA GLU A 133 -16.92 13.24 -20.40
C GLU A 133 -16.45 14.56 -21.03
N GLU A 134 -15.63 15.34 -20.33
CA GLU A 134 -15.01 16.56 -20.89
C GLU A 134 -14.17 16.25 -22.13
N THR A 135 -13.36 15.18 -22.07
CA THR A 135 -12.53 14.79 -23.21
C THR A 135 -13.39 14.30 -24.38
N ARG A 136 -14.50 13.61 -24.09
CA ARG A 136 -15.48 13.19 -25.09
C ARG A 136 -16.11 14.38 -25.81
N GLN A 137 -16.48 15.41 -25.05
CA GLN A 137 -17.04 16.66 -25.59
C GLN A 137 -16.02 17.41 -26.45
N ALA A 138 -14.77 17.53 -25.98
CA ALA A 138 -13.69 18.15 -26.75
C ALA A 138 -13.41 17.39 -28.07
N MET A 139 -13.53 16.05 -28.08
CA MET A 139 -13.42 15.25 -29.30
C MET A 139 -14.56 15.54 -30.28
N LYS A 140 -15.81 15.67 -29.79
CA LYS A 140 -16.95 16.10 -30.62
C LYS A 140 -16.69 17.47 -31.26
N GLU A 141 -16.20 18.44 -30.48
CA GLU A 141 -15.91 19.81 -30.95
C GLU A 141 -14.77 19.86 -31.98
N MET A 142 -13.78 18.97 -31.86
CA MET A 142 -12.68 18.85 -32.83
C MET A 142 -13.06 18.05 -34.10
N GLY A 143 -14.30 17.58 -34.22
CA GLY A 143 -14.75 16.75 -35.34
C GLY A 143 -14.08 15.37 -35.38
N VAL A 144 -13.56 14.89 -34.25
CA VAL A 144 -12.90 13.58 -34.13
C VAL A 144 -13.95 12.55 -33.70
N LYS A 145 -13.94 11.37 -34.35
CA LYS A 145 -14.85 10.27 -33.99
C LYS A 145 -14.71 9.90 -32.51
N VAL A 146 -15.84 9.89 -31.82
CA VAL A 146 -15.91 9.62 -30.37
C VAL A 146 -16.12 8.13 -30.13
N PRO A 147 -15.31 7.48 -29.27
CA PRO A 147 -15.56 6.10 -28.86
C PRO A 147 -16.90 5.96 -28.10
N PRO A 148 -17.61 4.84 -28.26
CA PRO A 148 -18.83 4.57 -27.50
C PRO A 148 -18.57 4.57 -25.98
N LYS A 149 -19.58 4.98 -25.22
CA LYS A 149 -19.48 5.09 -23.76
C LYS A 149 -19.20 3.70 -23.18
N ALA A 150 -18.12 3.57 -22.41
CA ALA A 150 -17.81 2.31 -21.74
C ALA A 150 -18.91 1.97 -20.73
N LYS A 151 -19.21 0.67 -20.57
CA LYS A 151 -20.07 0.19 -19.48
C LYS A 151 -19.53 0.70 -18.13
N PRO A 152 -20.41 1.03 -17.17
CA PRO A 152 -19.98 1.44 -15.84
C PRO A 152 -19.10 0.35 -15.23
N ALA A 153 -17.98 0.75 -14.62
CA ALA A 153 -17.08 -0.17 -13.95
C ALA A 153 -17.81 -0.89 -12.81
N TRP A 154 -17.49 -2.17 -12.60
CA TRP A 154 -18.07 -2.96 -11.52
C TRP A 154 -17.63 -2.39 -10.16
N ASP A 155 -18.57 -2.24 -9.22
CA ASP A 155 -18.28 -1.63 -7.93
C ASP A 155 -17.47 -2.56 -7.03
N SER A 156 -16.15 -2.34 -6.98
CA SER A 156 -15.24 -3.10 -6.12
C SER A 156 -15.57 -3.00 -4.62
N ASN A 157 -16.35 -2.02 -4.16
CA ASN A 157 -16.72 -1.90 -2.75
C ASN A 157 -17.60 -3.06 -2.28
N ILE A 158 -18.22 -3.81 -3.19
CA ILE A 158 -19.00 -5.00 -2.81
C ILE A 158 -18.13 -6.15 -2.31
N ILE A 159 -16.81 -6.10 -2.51
CA ILE A 159 -15.81 -6.98 -1.90
C ILE A 159 -15.63 -6.58 -0.43
N THR A 160 -16.67 -6.83 0.36
CA THR A 160 -16.72 -6.53 1.79
C THR A 160 -17.56 -7.58 2.50
N PRO A 161 -17.14 -8.06 3.69
CA PRO A 161 -17.96 -8.92 4.52
C PRO A 161 -19.37 -8.35 4.71
N GLY A 162 -20.38 -9.22 4.64
CA GLY A 162 -21.79 -8.86 4.82
C GLY A 162 -22.54 -8.51 3.53
N THR A 163 -21.87 -8.39 2.38
CA THR A 163 -22.56 -8.21 1.09
C THR A 163 -23.13 -9.52 0.55
N GLU A 164 -24.17 -9.42 -0.28
CA GLU A 164 -24.75 -10.58 -0.97
C GLU A 164 -23.72 -11.28 -1.86
N PHE A 165 -22.86 -10.49 -2.51
CA PHE A 165 -21.74 -10.96 -3.32
C PHE A 165 -20.84 -11.93 -2.54
N MET A 166 -20.35 -11.53 -1.35
CA MET A 166 -19.46 -12.37 -0.54
C MET A 166 -20.16 -13.63 -0.03
N HIS A 167 -21.47 -13.56 0.24
CA HIS A 167 -22.25 -14.72 0.61
C HIS A 167 -22.40 -15.72 -0.56
N LYS A 168 -22.68 -15.23 -1.77
CA LYS A 168 -22.70 -16.05 -3.00
C LYS A 168 -21.33 -16.68 -3.27
N LEU A 169 -20.26 -15.89 -3.25
CA LEU A 169 -18.89 -16.36 -3.42
C LEU A 169 -18.55 -17.50 -2.46
N SER A 170 -18.91 -17.37 -1.18
CA SER A 170 -18.68 -18.40 -0.17
C SER A 170 -19.40 -19.72 -0.50
N ARG A 171 -20.64 -19.65 -1.01
CA ARG A 171 -21.38 -20.84 -1.46
C ARG A 171 -20.73 -21.48 -2.68
N TYR A 172 -20.33 -20.67 -3.66
CA TYR A 172 -19.64 -21.13 -4.87
C TYR A 172 -18.31 -21.81 -4.54
N LEU A 173 -17.49 -21.24 -3.65
CA LEU A 173 -16.23 -21.85 -3.23
C LEU A 173 -16.42 -23.17 -2.48
N ARG A 174 -17.46 -23.29 -1.63
CA ARG A 174 -17.79 -24.58 -0.99
C ARG A 174 -18.14 -25.65 -2.02
N PHE A 175 -18.93 -25.32 -3.03
CA PHE A 175 -19.24 -26.23 -4.12
C PHE A 175 -17.99 -26.61 -4.91
N TYR A 176 -17.17 -25.63 -5.28
CA TYR A 176 -15.90 -25.84 -6.01
C TYR A 176 -14.96 -26.78 -5.26
N VAL A 177 -14.74 -26.56 -3.95
CA VAL A 177 -13.91 -27.44 -3.12
C VAL A 177 -14.46 -28.86 -3.10
N GLN A 178 -15.79 -29.04 -2.95
CA GLN A 178 -16.41 -30.36 -2.98
C GLN A 178 -16.21 -31.04 -4.34
N ASP A 179 -16.38 -30.31 -5.45
CA ASP A 179 -16.17 -30.83 -6.80
C ASP A 179 -14.71 -31.29 -7.01
N ARG A 180 -13.74 -30.45 -6.65
CA ARG A 180 -12.31 -30.76 -6.77
C ARG A 180 -11.90 -31.96 -5.93
N VAL A 181 -12.31 -32.03 -4.66
CA VAL A 181 -12.01 -33.18 -3.79
C VAL A 181 -12.62 -34.48 -4.34
N ASN A 182 -13.79 -34.44 -4.99
CA ASN A 182 -14.41 -35.64 -5.54
C ASN A 182 -13.79 -36.10 -6.86
N ARG A 183 -13.27 -35.18 -7.68
CA ARG A 183 -12.81 -35.47 -9.05
C ARG A 183 -11.30 -35.57 -9.20
N ASP A 184 -10.55 -34.78 -8.44
CA ASP A 184 -9.09 -34.65 -8.58
C ASP A 184 -8.36 -35.49 -7.52
N LYS A 185 -7.50 -36.40 -7.97
CA LYS A 185 -6.71 -37.28 -7.11
C LYS A 185 -5.74 -36.51 -6.21
N ALA A 186 -5.20 -35.39 -6.67
CA ALA A 186 -4.29 -34.58 -5.87
C ALA A 186 -5.00 -33.91 -4.69
N TRP A 187 -6.29 -33.60 -4.84
CA TRP A 187 -7.10 -32.99 -3.79
C TRP A 187 -7.62 -34.02 -2.77
N GLN A 188 -7.79 -35.28 -3.17
CA GLN A 188 -8.33 -36.34 -2.31
C GLN A 188 -7.49 -36.64 -1.06
N ASN A 189 -6.18 -36.40 -1.13
CA ASN A 189 -5.24 -36.76 -0.05
C ASN A 189 -4.83 -35.57 0.83
N ILE A 190 -5.41 -34.39 0.63
CA ILE A 190 -5.12 -33.19 1.41
C ILE A 190 -6.31 -32.74 2.24
N LYS A 191 -6.03 -31.99 3.29
CA LYS A 191 -7.06 -31.26 4.03
C LYS A 191 -7.33 -29.93 3.33
N VAL A 192 -8.59 -29.61 3.06
CA VAL A 192 -8.99 -28.29 2.56
C VAL A 192 -9.76 -27.55 3.66
N ILE A 193 -9.34 -26.32 3.97
CA ILE A 193 -10.01 -25.43 4.94
C ILE A 193 -10.43 -24.16 4.20
N LEU A 194 -11.72 -23.82 4.29
CA LEU A 194 -12.26 -22.55 3.82
C LEU A 194 -12.65 -21.71 5.03
N SER A 195 -11.96 -20.58 5.24
CA SER A 195 -12.35 -19.53 6.18
C SER A 195 -13.00 -18.39 5.40
N ASP A 196 -14.33 -18.37 5.38
CA ASP A 196 -15.08 -17.39 4.62
C ASP A 196 -15.21 -16.03 5.33
N ALA A 197 -15.94 -15.10 4.70
CA ALA A 197 -16.11 -13.73 5.21
C ALA A 197 -16.98 -13.62 6.48
N SER A 198 -17.65 -14.69 6.91
CA SER A 198 -18.42 -14.70 8.16
C SER A 198 -17.52 -14.86 9.39
N GLU A 199 -16.34 -15.44 9.22
CA GLU A 199 -15.32 -15.54 10.27
C GLU A 199 -14.54 -14.22 10.38
N PRO A 200 -14.56 -13.54 11.55
CA PRO A 200 -13.94 -12.23 11.72
C PRO A 200 -12.42 -12.29 11.60
N GLY A 201 -11.83 -11.19 11.15
CA GLY A 201 -10.39 -11.04 10.92
C GLY A 201 -10.01 -11.01 9.44
N GLU A 202 -8.90 -10.33 9.16
CA GLU A 202 -8.28 -10.25 7.83
C GLU A 202 -7.75 -11.63 7.41
N GLY A 203 -7.82 -11.96 6.12
CA GLY A 203 -7.45 -13.26 5.56
C GLY A 203 -6.02 -13.66 5.92
N GLU A 204 -5.07 -12.74 5.74
CA GLU A 204 -3.68 -12.92 6.13
C GLU A 204 -3.52 -13.22 7.64
N HIS A 205 -4.22 -12.52 8.51
CA HIS A 205 -4.14 -12.73 9.96
C HIS A 205 -4.82 -14.04 10.40
N LYS A 206 -5.91 -14.44 9.74
CA LYS A 206 -6.56 -15.75 9.96
C LYS A 206 -5.61 -16.90 9.61
N ILE A 207 -4.86 -16.77 8.51
CA ILE A 207 -3.82 -17.72 8.12
C ILE A 207 -2.72 -17.76 9.17
N MET A 208 -2.18 -16.62 9.59
CA MET A 208 -1.08 -16.55 10.55
C MET A 208 -1.49 -17.09 11.92
N ASP A 209 -2.71 -16.81 12.37
CA ASP A 209 -3.30 -17.40 13.58
C ASP A 209 -3.39 -18.92 13.48
N PHE A 210 -3.80 -19.45 12.31
CA PHE A 210 -3.82 -20.88 12.08
C PHE A 210 -2.43 -21.50 12.16
N VAL A 211 -1.43 -20.91 11.48
CA VAL A 211 -0.03 -21.39 11.51
C VAL A 211 0.50 -21.43 12.96
N ARG A 212 0.35 -20.32 13.71
CA ARG A 212 0.77 -20.25 15.12
C ARG A 212 0.09 -21.31 15.99
N ARG A 213 -1.22 -21.52 15.82
CA ARG A 213 -1.96 -22.54 16.59
C ARG A 213 -1.55 -23.95 16.22
N GLN A 214 -1.19 -24.22 14.96
CA GLN A 214 -0.67 -25.52 14.54
C GLN A 214 0.70 -25.80 15.18
N ARG A 215 1.59 -24.80 15.18
CA ARG A 215 2.94 -24.91 15.76
C ARG A 215 2.93 -25.28 17.26
N THR A 216 1.90 -24.86 17.99
CA THR A 216 1.75 -25.20 19.43
C THR A 216 1.14 -26.57 19.68
N GLN A 217 0.65 -27.28 18.66
CA GLN A 217 0.05 -28.60 18.85
C GLN A 217 1.11 -29.69 19.09
N PRO A 218 0.83 -30.67 19.96
CA PRO A 218 1.67 -31.86 20.09
C PRO A 218 1.79 -32.60 18.75
N GLY A 219 3.01 -32.98 18.36
CA GLY A 219 3.26 -33.72 17.12
C GLY A 219 3.28 -32.86 15.85
N TYR A 220 3.29 -31.53 15.97
CA TYR A 220 3.57 -30.65 14.84
C TYR A 220 4.98 -30.93 14.28
N ASP A 221 5.09 -31.09 12.96
CA ASP A 221 6.39 -31.22 12.29
C ASP A 221 6.95 -29.81 11.97
N PRO A 222 8.07 -29.40 12.60
CA PRO A 222 8.67 -28.09 12.39
C PRO A 222 9.40 -27.94 11.04
N ASN A 223 9.49 -29.00 10.24
CA ASN A 223 10.08 -28.97 8.90
C ASN A 223 9.03 -28.85 7.79
N GLN A 224 7.76 -28.61 8.13
CA GLN A 224 6.73 -28.36 7.12
C GLN A 224 7.11 -27.17 6.24
N HIS A 225 6.88 -27.31 4.95
CA HIS A 225 7.07 -26.27 3.96
C HIS A 225 5.76 -25.50 3.76
N HIS A 226 5.78 -24.22 4.15
CA HIS A 226 4.65 -23.31 4.08
C HIS A 226 4.80 -22.37 2.89
N ILE A 227 3.74 -22.21 2.11
CA ILE A 227 3.69 -21.23 1.03
C ILE A 227 2.38 -20.44 1.05
N LEU A 228 2.49 -19.13 1.05
CA LEU A 228 1.39 -18.19 1.19
C LEU A 228 1.26 -17.33 -0.06
N HIS A 229 0.13 -17.42 -0.77
CA HIS A 229 -0.16 -16.53 -1.89
C HIS A 229 -0.73 -15.19 -1.40
N GLY A 230 -0.09 -14.09 -1.82
CA GLY A 230 -0.60 -12.74 -1.65
C GLY A 230 0.39 -11.67 -2.12
N LEU A 231 -0.09 -10.43 -2.29
CA LEU A 231 0.70 -9.34 -2.87
C LEU A 231 1.24 -8.35 -1.82
N ASP A 232 0.72 -8.39 -0.59
CA ASP A 232 1.00 -7.41 0.44
C ASP A 232 2.41 -7.57 1.05
N ALA A 233 3.05 -6.44 1.32
CA ALA A 233 4.39 -6.42 1.92
C ALA A 233 4.37 -6.89 3.38
N ASP A 234 3.22 -6.73 4.05
CA ASP A 234 2.99 -7.14 5.42
C ASP A 234 3.11 -8.67 5.57
N LEU A 235 2.82 -9.43 4.51
CA LEU A 235 3.01 -10.89 4.47
C LEU A 235 4.46 -11.32 4.74
N ILE A 236 5.44 -10.50 4.34
CA ILE A 236 6.87 -10.76 4.59
C ILE A 236 7.15 -10.71 6.09
N MET A 237 6.62 -9.69 6.74
CA MET A 237 6.78 -9.49 8.18
C MET A 237 6.02 -10.54 8.98
N LEU A 238 4.78 -10.82 8.58
CA LEU A 238 3.96 -11.86 9.19
C LEU A 238 4.59 -13.24 9.03
N GLY A 239 5.13 -13.56 7.84
CA GLY A 239 5.83 -14.80 7.58
C GLY A 239 7.09 -14.95 8.45
N LEU A 240 7.89 -13.89 8.61
CA LEU A 240 9.03 -13.89 9.53
C LEU A 240 8.60 -14.09 11.00
N ALA A 241 7.53 -13.42 11.43
CA ALA A 241 6.97 -13.50 12.79
C ALA A 241 6.37 -14.88 13.13
N THR A 242 6.19 -15.78 12.16
CA THR A 242 5.78 -17.17 12.44
C THR A 242 6.92 -18.00 13.04
N HIS A 243 8.18 -17.60 12.79
CA HIS A 243 9.37 -18.40 13.08
C HIS A 243 9.33 -19.82 12.49
N GLU A 244 8.59 -20.01 11.39
CA GLU A 244 8.66 -21.23 10.61
C GLU A 244 9.96 -21.28 9.82
N ARG A 245 10.60 -22.45 9.84
CA ARG A 245 11.89 -22.66 9.20
C ARG A 245 11.78 -22.48 7.69
N SER A 246 10.74 -23.07 7.09
CA SER A 246 10.53 -23.11 5.66
C SER A 246 9.23 -22.39 5.28
N PHE A 247 9.33 -21.06 5.10
CA PHE A 247 8.20 -20.22 4.70
C PHE A 247 8.49 -19.49 3.38
N THR A 248 7.56 -19.53 2.44
CA THR A 248 7.62 -18.87 1.12
C THR A 248 6.39 -17.99 0.90
N ILE A 249 6.56 -16.85 0.25
CA ILE A 249 5.43 -16.04 -0.24
C ILE A 249 5.36 -16.20 -1.75
N LEU A 250 4.21 -16.60 -2.27
CA LEU A 250 3.92 -16.70 -3.68
C LEU A 250 3.22 -15.43 -4.16
N ARG A 251 3.69 -14.87 -5.26
CA ARG A 251 3.14 -13.63 -5.81
C ARG A 251 3.29 -13.58 -7.32
N GLU A 252 2.53 -12.71 -7.96
CA GLU A 252 2.80 -12.34 -9.35
C GLU A 252 4.05 -11.46 -9.45
N GLN A 253 4.78 -11.64 -10.56
CA GLN A 253 5.93 -10.82 -10.89
C GLN A 253 5.50 -9.35 -11.09
N VAL A 254 6.16 -8.45 -10.38
CA VAL A 254 5.97 -7.00 -10.54
C VAL A 254 7.18 -6.44 -11.29
N LEU A 255 6.96 -6.04 -12.55
CA LEU A 255 7.98 -5.38 -13.36
C LEU A 255 8.11 -3.91 -12.96
N PHE A 256 9.34 -3.40 -12.88
CA PHE A 256 9.60 -2.01 -12.49
C PHE A 256 10.23 -1.19 -13.63
N GLY A 257 9.77 0.06 -13.78
CA GLY A 257 10.44 1.08 -14.58
C GLY A 257 10.62 0.70 -16.06
N ARG A 258 11.88 0.65 -16.52
CA ARG A 258 12.21 0.39 -17.92
C ARG A 258 11.75 -1.00 -18.38
N GLN A 259 11.78 -2.00 -17.51
CA GLN A 259 11.31 -3.35 -17.81
C GLN A 259 9.80 -3.40 -18.05
N GLN A 260 9.02 -2.62 -17.29
CA GLN A 260 7.58 -2.48 -17.50
C GLN A 260 7.29 -1.83 -18.86
N LYS A 261 8.06 -0.82 -19.24
CA LYS A 261 7.94 -0.14 -20.53
C LYS A 261 8.30 -1.07 -21.69
N GLU A 262 9.43 -1.77 -21.60
CA GLU A 262 9.86 -2.74 -22.62
C GLU A 262 8.90 -3.93 -22.73
N ALA A 263 8.33 -4.41 -21.62
CA ALA A 263 7.30 -5.46 -21.64
C ALA A 263 6.00 -4.98 -22.31
N SER A 264 5.55 -3.76 -22.00
CA SER A 264 4.40 -3.15 -22.67
C SER A 264 4.63 -2.97 -24.17
N GLU A 265 5.82 -2.53 -24.57
CA GLU A 265 6.20 -2.37 -25.98
C GLU A 265 6.27 -3.73 -26.71
N ARG A 266 6.83 -4.76 -26.07
CA ARG A 266 6.83 -6.13 -26.62
C ARG A 266 5.44 -6.70 -26.78
N LYS A 267 4.55 -6.49 -25.79
CA LYS A 267 3.16 -6.95 -25.83
C LYS A 267 2.39 -6.28 -26.97
N ALA A 268 2.56 -4.97 -27.14
CA ALA A 268 2.00 -4.24 -28.27
C ALA A 268 2.52 -4.76 -29.62
N ALA A 269 3.83 -5.04 -29.72
CA ALA A 269 4.43 -5.59 -30.94
C ALA A 269 3.92 -7.01 -31.28
N ALA A 270 3.77 -7.89 -30.28
CA ALA A 270 3.25 -9.24 -30.46
C ALA A 270 1.77 -9.24 -30.91
N MET A 271 0.95 -8.36 -30.32
CA MET A 271 -0.46 -8.18 -30.71
C MET A 271 -0.59 -7.69 -32.16
N ASN A 272 0.27 -6.76 -32.58
CA ASN A 272 0.32 -6.30 -33.97
C ASN A 272 0.74 -7.43 -34.93
N ALA A 273 1.76 -8.21 -34.57
CA ALA A 273 2.24 -9.32 -35.40
C ALA A 273 1.21 -10.45 -35.57
N ALA A 274 0.49 -10.82 -34.49
CA ALA A 274 -0.58 -11.82 -34.56
C ALA A 274 -1.74 -11.37 -35.46
N ARG A 275 -2.01 -10.06 -35.48
CA ARG A 275 -3.06 -9.47 -36.31
C ARG A 275 -2.65 -9.36 -37.77
N ASP A 276 -1.40 -9.01 -38.06
CA ASP A 276 -0.87 -9.00 -39.43
C ASP A 276 -0.87 -10.42 -40.05
N ALA A 277 -0.67 -11.45 -39.22
CA ALA A 277 -0.82 -12.84 -39.63
C ALA A 277 -2.28 -13.22 -39.93
N LEU A 278 -3.27 -12.66 -39.21
CA LEU A 278 -4.69 -12.89 -39.45
C LEU A 278 -5.24 -12.09 -40.65
N ALA A 279 -4.73 -10.88 -40.88
CA ALA A 279 -5.08 -10.05 -42.04
C ALA A 279 -4.50 -10.59 -43.36
N GLY A 280 -3.50 -11.48 -43.28
CA GLY A 280 -2.81 -12.08 -44.41
C GLY A 280 -3.44 -13.37 -44.97
N VAL A 281 -4.70 -13.70 -44.68
CA VAL A 281 -5.37 -14.90 -45.25
C VAL A 281 -5.72 -14.67 -46.72
N GLY A 282 -4.69 -14.81 -47.54
CA GLY A 282 -4.75 -14.76 -48.98
C GLY A 282 -3.60 -15.51 -49.64
N GLN A 283 -2.98 -16.52 -48.99
CA GLN A 283 -2.24 -17.58 -49.68
C GLN A 283 -1.82 -18.72 -48.74
N LYS A 284 -2.18 -19.95 -49.14
CA LYS A 284 -1.68 -21.20 -48.55
C LYS A 284 -0.15 -21.25 -48.66
N ALA A 285 0.57 -21.05 -47.56
CA ALA A 285 1.96 -21.45 -47.45
C ALA A 285 2.04 -22.88 -46.90
N LYS A 286 2.67 -23.77 -47.66
CA LYS A 286 2.91 -25.17 -47.28
C LYS A 286 3.74 -25.25 -46.01
N ARG A 287 3.23 -26.05 -45.07
CA ARG A 287 3.90 -26.61 -43.89
C ARG A 287 5.26 -27.20 -44.30
N GLY A 288 6.33 -26.64 -43.75
CA GLY A 288 7.67 -27.24 -43.76
C GLY A 288 7.89 -28.02 -42.47
N GLU A 289 8.42 -29.22 -42.59
CA GLU A 289 8.86 -30.08 -41.48
C GLU A 289 10.13 -29.51 -40.82
N HIS A 290 10.21 -29.70 -39.50
CA HIS A 290 11.30 -29.36 -38.57
C HIS A 290 11.34 -27.95 -37.97
N GLY A 291 11.19 -27.89 -36.63
CA GLY A 291 11.76 -26.82 -35.80
C GLY A 291 10.81 -26.29 -34.73
N GLU A 292 10.96 -26.82 -33.51
CA GLU A 292 10.35 -26.41 -32.24
C GLU A 292 10.22 -24.88 -32.05
N HIS A 293 9.02 -24.42 -31.72
CA HIS A 293 8.72 -23.38 -30.72
C HIS A 293 7.20 -23.13 -30.70
N ASP A 294 6.42 -24.07 -30.16
CA ASP A 294 5.10 -23.73 -29.61
C ASP A 294 5.36 -23.09 -28.24
N GLY A 295 5.65 -21.79 -28.26
CA GLY A 295 5.62 -20.98 -27.05
C GLY A 295 4.16 -20.77 -26.66
N ASP A 296 3.61 -21.71 -25.88
CA ASP A 296 2.33 -21.52 -25.20
C ASP A 296 2.52 -20.43 -24.14
N VAL A 297 2.27 -19.18 -24.54
CA VAL A 297 2.37 -18.03 -23.63
C VAL A 297 1.14 -18.06 -22.75
N SER A 298 1.30 -18.55 -21.51
CA SER A 298 0.28 -18.40 -20.47
C SER A 298 -0.18 -16.93 -20.44
N PRO A 299 -1.50 -16.66 -20.51
CA PRO A 299 -2.03 -15.30 -20.55
C PRO A 299 -1.89 -14.57 -19.21
N HIS A 300 -1.32 -15.22 -18.20
CA HIS A 300 -1.17 -14.68 -16.86
C HIS A 300 0.26 -14.20 -16.58
N LYS A 301 0.38 -13.24 -15.66
CA LYS A 301 1.69 -12.77 -15.18
C LYS A 301 2.46 -13.93 -14.55
N PRO A 302 3.78 -14.07 -14.81
CA PRO A 302 4.60 -15.11 -14.20
C PRO A 302 4.53 -15.07 -12.68
N LEU A 303 4.51 -16.24 -12.04
CA LEU A 303 4.59 -16.35 -10.59
C LEU A 303 6.05 -16.29 -10.10
N GLN A 304 6.25 -15.72 -8.91
CA GLN A 304 7.52 -15.67 -8.21
C GLN A 304 7.34 -16.10 -6.77
N MET A 305 8.34 -16.83 -6.28
CA MET A 305 8.51 -17.21 -4.88
C MET A 305 9.45 -16.23 -4.18
N LEU A 306 9.04 -15.78 -3.01
CA LEU A 306 9.87 -15.07 -2.05
C LEU A 306 10.22 -16.00 -0.90
N GLN A 307 11.45 -16.51 -0.89
CA GLN A 307 11.93 -17.48 0.08
C GLN A 307 12.37 -16.78 1.36
N LEU A 308 11.57 -16.89 2.43
CA LEU A 308 11.87 -16.24 3.70
C LEU A 308 13.01 -16.93 4.45
N TRP A 309 13.26 -18.22 4.24
CA TRP A 309 14.45 -18.87 4.82
C TRP A 309 15.75 -18.25 4.29
N THR A 310 15.82 -17.96 2.99
CA THR A 310 16.96 -17.28 2.37
C THR A 310 17.07 -15.85 2.91
N LEU A 311 15.94 -15.17 3.16
CA LEU A 311 15.94 -13.87 3.82
C LEU A 311 16.50 -13.96 5.25
N ARG A 312 16.16 -15.01 6.02
CA ARG A 312 16.72 -15.23 7.35
C ARG A 312 18.24 -15.39 7.30
N GLU A 313 18.78 -16.16 6.35
CA GLU A 313 20.24 -16.25 6.15
C GLU A 313 20.89 -14.89 5.84
N TYR A 314 20.22 -14.06 5.03
CA TYR A 314 20.68 -12.69 4.79
C TYR A 314 20.69 -11.85 6.06
N LEU A 315 19.65 -11.97 6.90
CA LEU A 315 19.55 -11.25 8.17
C LEU A 315 20.60 -11.75 9.18
N GLU A 316 20.83 -13.06 9.27
CA GLU A 316 21.92 -13.63 10.08
C GLU A 316 23.25 -13.00 9.69
N ASN A 317 23.53 -12.88 8.39
CA ASN A 317 24.77 -12.27 7.92
C ASN A 317 24.81 -10.74 8.15
N GLU A 318 23.69 -10.02 7.98
CA GLU A 318 23.59 -8.56 8.22
C GLU A 318 23.83 -8.19 9.70
N PHE A 319 23.43 -9.07 10.61
CA PHE A 319 23.54 -8.90 12.06
C PHE A 319 24.60 -9.80 12.71
N LYS A 320 25.45 -10.46 11.92
CA LYS A 320 26.48 -11.40 12.40
C LYS A 320 27.44 -10.78 13.42
N GLU A 321 27.72 -9.49 13.30
CA GLU A 321 28.60 -8.78 14.25
C GLU A 321 28.04 -8.73 15.67
N LEU A 322 26.74 -8.95 15.85
CA LEU A 322 26.09 -9.00 17.16
C LEU A 322 26.39 -10.29 17.93
N GLU A 323 26.72 -11.38 17.22
CA GLU A 323 27.10 -12.67 17.83
C GLU A 323 28.48 -12.59 18.53
N ALA A 324 29.29 -11.58 18.22
CA ALA A 324 30.61 -11.43 18.80
C ALA A 324 30.55 -11.39 20.36
N PRO A 325 31.48 -12.06 21.06
CA PRO A 325 31.47 -12.10 22.52
C PRO A 325 31.40 -10.71 23.16
N GLY A 326 30.41 -10.50 24.04
CA GLY A 326 30.20 -9.24 24.74
C GLY A 326 29.52 -8.14 23.91
N ARG A 327 29.15 -8.38 22.64
CA ARG A 327 28.38 -7.39 21.86
C ARG A 327 26.94 -7.26 22.32
N VAL A 328 26.28 -8.37 22.62
CA VAL A 328 24.96 -8.41 23.22
C VAL A 328 25.12 -8.83 24.69
N PRO A 329 25.02 -7.90 25.66
CA PRO A 329 25.40 -8.17 27.05
C PRO A 329 24.48 -9.15 27.77
N PHE A 330 23.26 -9.33 27.26
CA PHE A 330 22.24 -10.24 27.79
C PHE A 330 22.14 -11.58 27.04
N GLY A 331 23.09 -11.86 26.13
CA GLY A 331 23.12 -13.08 25.32
C GLY A 331 22.50 -12.90 23.95
N TYR A 332 23.16 -13.41 22.92
CA TYR A 332 22.71 -13.34 21.53
C TYR A 332 21.72 -14.49 21.21
N ASP A 333 20.57 -14.11 20.67
CA ASP A 333 19.52 -14.95 20.11
C ASP A 333 19.07 -14.34 18.76
N PHE A 334 19.26 -15.09 17.68
CA PHE A 334 18.91 -14.64 16.33
C PHE A 334 17.39 -14.48 16.14
N GLU A 335 16.57 -15.32 16.76
CA GLU A 335 15.11 -15.24 16.63
C GLU A 335 14.59 -13.89 17.16
N ARG A 336 15.22 -13.39 18.23
CA ARG A 336 14.90 -12.07 18.81
C ARG A 336 15.42 -10.91 17.97
N VAL A 337 16.49 -11.11 17.20
CA VAL A 337 16.93 -10.12 16.21
C VAL A 337 15.94 -10.05 15.03
N VAL A 338 15.34 -11.17 14.64
CA VAL A 338 14.25 -11.18 13.64
C VAL A 338 13.03 -10.42 14.16
N ASP A 339 12.65 -10.60 15.42
CA ASP A 339 11.56 -9.84 16.04
C ASP A 339 11.81 -8.33 16.02
N ASP A 340 13.02 -7.93 16.43
CA ASP A 340 13.45 -6.53 16.41
C ASP A 340 13.53 -5.97 14.98
N PHE A 341 13.94 -6.77 14.00
CA PHE A 341 13.92 -6.39 12.58
C PHE A 341 12.50 -6.07 12.11
N VAL A 342 11.53 -6.94 12.41
CA VAL A 342 10.11 -6.74 12.07
C VAL A 342 9.60 -5.44 12.73
N PHE A 343 9.91 -5.24 14.01
CA PHE A 343 9.50 -4.05 14.75
C PHE A 343 10.13 -2.76 14.19
N LEU A 344 11.41 -2.78 13.80
CA LEU A 344 12.07 -1.64 13.18
C LEU A 344 11.42 -1.24 11.85
N CYS A 345 10.88 -2.19 11.10
CA CYS A 345 10.16 -1.90 9.85
C CYS A 345 8.86 -1.10 10.08
N PHE A 346 8.21 -1.22 11.24
CA PHE A 346 6.97 -0.49 11.55
C PHE A 346 7.15 1.02 11.58
N PHE A 347 8.34 1.53 11.92
CA PHE A 347 8.61 2.99 11.97
C PHE A 347 8.64 3.64 10.59
N VAL A 348 9.00 2.87 9.57
CA VAL A 348 9.00 3.37 8.19
C VAL A 348 7.58 3.35 7.60
N GLY A 349 6.66 2.67 8.31
CA GLY A 349 5.20 2.71 8.21
C GLY A 349 4.60 1.33 8.40
N ASN A 350 3.28 1.25 8.37
CA ASN A 350 2.46 0.04 8.27
C ASN A 350 1.02 0.47 7.93
N ASP A 351 0.08 -0.47 7.91
CA ASP A 351 -1.32 -0.16 7.60
C ASP A 351 -2.07 0.59 8.72
N PHE A 352 -1.59 0.52 9.95
CA PHE A 352 -2.30 1.02 11.13
C PHE A 352 -1.77 2.37 11.62
N LEU A 353 -0.49 2.65 11.36
CA LEU A 353 0.20 3.86 11.77
C LEU A 353 0.82 4.62 10.60
N PRO A 354 0.72 5.95 10.59
CA PRO A 354 1.48 6.76 9.67
C PRO A 354 2.99 6.60 9.93
N HIS A 355 3.76 6.62 8.84
CA HIS A 355 5.22 6.61 8.90
C HIS A 355 5.77 7.87 9.58
N LEU A 356 6.89 7.74 10.29
CA LEU A 356 7.55 8.90 10.87
C LEU A 356 8.05 9.84 9.75
N PRO A 357 7.85 11.17 9.86
CA PRO A 357 8.18 12.10 8.75
C PRO A 357 9.67 12.06 8.32
N SER A 358 10.55 11.77 9.28
CA SER A 358 12.00 11.67 9.11
C SER A 358 12.47 10.30 8.58
N LEU A 359 11.58 9.31 8.44
CA LEU A 359 11.92 7.94 8.02
C LEU A 359 11.21 7.56 6.71
N GLY A 360 11.94 7.59 5.60
CA GLY A 360 11.46 7.12 4.30
C GLY A 360 12.28 5.95 3.76
N ILE A 361 11.62 4.87 3.28
CA ILE A 361 12.32 3.73 2.65
C ILE A 361 13.23 4.19 1.52
N ARG A 362 12.75 5.10 0.67
CA ARG A 362 13.49 5.64 -0.49
C ARG A 362 14.74 6.42 -0.09
N ASP A 363 14.78 6.92 1.14
CA ASP A 363 15.89 7.71 1.67
C ASP A 363 16.96 6.82 2.34
N GLY A 364 16.70 5.51 2.46
CA GLY A 364 17.57 4.56 3.16
C GLY A 364 17.32 4.46 4.66
N ALA A 365 16.08 4.73 5.11
CA ALA A 365 15.72 4.73 6.52
C ALA A 365 15.95 3.36 7.21
N LEU A 366 15.64 2.25 6.54
CA LEU A 366 15.83 0.91 7.11
C LEU A 366 17.30 0.60 7.36
N ASP A 367 18.16 0.88 6.39
CA ASP A 367 19.60 0.69 6.56
C ASP A 367 20.15 1.58 7.68
N TYR A 368 19.63 2.80 7.82
CA TYR A 368 19.97 3.66 8.95
C TYR A 368 19.55 3.06 10.29
N LEU A 369 18.29 2.62 10.41
CA LEU A 369 17.76 2.00 11.63
C LEU A 369 18.56 0.75 12.03
N PHE A 370 18.92 -0.12 11.09
CA PHE A 370 19.74 -1.30 11.40
C PHE A 370 21.13 -0.93 11.90
N ASN A 371 21.74 0.11 11.33
CA ASN A 371 23.04 0.59 11.79
C ASN A 371 22.96 1.29 13.15
N VAL A 372 21.85 1.95 13.47
CA VAL A 372 21.59 2.48 14.82
C VAL A 372 21.45 1.31 15.79
N TYR A 373 20.58 0.35 15.49
CA TYR A 373 20.36 -0.85 16.30
C TYR A 373 21.68 -1.59 16.61
N LYS A 374 22.47 -1.92 15.59
CA LYS A 374 23.76 -2.60 15.74
C LYS A 374 24.75 -1.83 16.61
N ARG A 375 24.70 -0.49 16.57
CA ARG A 375 25.56 0.38 17.38
C ARG A 375 25.12 0.42 18.84
N VAL A 376 23.81 0.57 19.10
CA VAL A 376 23.30 0.82 20.45
C VAL A 376 23.06 -0.46 21.25
N ILE A 377 22.89 -1.61 20.61
CA ILE A 377 22.54 -2.87 21.30
C ILE A 377 23.49 -3.26 22.44
N SER A 378 24.78 -2.91 22.35
CA SER A 378 25.74 -3.15 23.45
C SER A 378 25.50 -2.31 24.70
N SER A 379 24.70 -1.24 24.58
CA SER A 379 24.28 -0.38 25.69
C SER A 379 22.86 -0.67 26.16
N LEU A 380 22.12 -1.52 25.44
CA LEU A 380 20.77 -1.90 25.81
C LEU A 380 20.77 -2.94 26.93
N GLY A 381 19.69 -2.97 27.70
CA GLY A 381 19.48 -3.96 28.76
C GLY A 381 18.77 -5.23 28.28
N ASP A 382 18.11 -5.18 27.13
CA ASP A 382 17.38 -6.28 26.48
C ASP A 382 17.19 -5.91 24.99
N TYR A 383 16.59 -6.81 24.21
CA TYR A 383 16.07 -6.54 22.86
C TYR A 383 14.97 -5.45 22.86
N LEU A 384 14.66 -4.90 21.68
CA LEU A 384 13.58 -3.91 21.52
C LEU A 384 12.21 -4.51 21.76
N THR A 385 12.08 -5.79 21.46
CA THR A 385 10.87 -6.57 21.60
C THR A 385 11.14 -7.75 22.51
N ALA A 386 10.11 -8.22 23.21
CA ALA A 386 10.10 -9.38 24.07
C ALA A 386 9.21 -10.48 23.47
N SER A 387 9.51 -11.74 23.84
CA SER A 387 8.76 -12.91 23.40
C SER A 387 7.24 -12.70 23.51
N GLY A 388 6.55 -13.07 22.44
CA GLY A 388 5.10 -12.87 22.30
C GLY A 388 4.70 -11.45 21.88
N GLY A 389 5.59 -10.68 21.24
CA GLY A 389 5.23 -9.39 20.65
C GLY A 389 5.04 -8.24 21.64
N ARG A 390 5.65 -8.31 22.83
CA ARG A 390 5.64 -7.18 23.78
C ARG A 390 6.77 -6.21 23.45
N VAL A 391 6.51 -4.92 23.40
CA VAL A 391 7.53 -3.90 23.09
C VAL A 391 8.23 -3.45 24.37
N ASN A 392 9.56 -3.36 24.36
CA ASN A 392 10.36 -2.83 25.46
C ASN A 392 10.64 -1.34 25.25
N LEU A 393 9.70 -0.50 25.70
CA LEU A 393 9.74 0.96 25.49
C LEU A 393 11.02 1.63 26.00
N LYS A 394 11.66 1.08 27.04
CA LYS A 394 12.94 1.59 27.55
C LYS A 394 14.08 1.44 26.54
N GLN A 395 14.08 0.36 25.77
CA GLN A 395 15.11 0.14 24.75
C GLN A 395 14.77 0.89 23.46
N VAL A 396 13.48 1.00 23.13
CA VAL A 396 13.00 1.81 21.99
C VAL A 396 13.38 3.28 22.16
N ASP A 397 13.28 3.81 23.38
CA ASP A 397 13.67 5.19 23.69
C ASP A 397 15.11 5.53 23.30
N VAL A 398 16.04 4.59 23.51
CA VAL A 398 17.46 4.75 23.15
C VAL A 398 17.62 4.92 21.63
N ILE A 399 16.87 4.14 20.84
CA ILE A 399 16.91 4.27 19.37
C ILE A 399 16.23 5.57 18.92
N MET A 400 15.06 5.88 19.47
CA MET A 400 14.32 7.09 19.10
C MET A 400 15.10 8.37 19.41
N SER A 401 15.89 8.36 20.49
CA SER A 401 16.83 9.44 20.80
C SER A 401 17.84 9.68 19.68
N GLU A 402 18.47 8.61 19.16
CA GLU A 402 19.46 8.71 18.07
C GLU A 402 18.82 9.07 16.71
N VAL A 403 17.57 8.65 16.46
CA VAL A 403 16.82 9.04 15.27
C VAL A 403 16.39 10.52 15.36
N GLY A 404 15.93 10.95 16.53
CA GLY A 404 15.48 12.31 16.81
C GLY A 404 16.58 13.37 16.64
N GLU A 405 17.83 13.04 16.96
CA GLU A 405 18.97 13.97 16.84
C GLU A 405 19.29 14.38 15.38
N ILE A 406 18.88 13.58 14.39
CA ILE A 406 19.25 13.81 12.99
C ILE A 406 18.09 14.31 12.11
N GLU A 407 16.89 14.52 12.66
CA GLU A 407 15.69 14.88 11.88
C GLU A 407 15.89 16.15 11.06
N ASP A 408 16.43 17.20 11.68
CA ASP A 408 16.79 18.47 11.01
C ASP A 408 17.70 18.26 9.80
N GLU A 409 18.72 17.40 9.96
CA GLU A 409 19.70 17.13 8.92
C GLU A 409 19.06 16.35 7.76
N VAL A 410 18.19 15.38 8.07
CA VAL A 410 17.45 14.60 7.09
C VAL A 410 16.56 15.51 6.25
N PHE A 411 15.79 16.41 6.88
CA PHE A 411 14.91 17.32 6.14
C PHE A 411 15.68 18.30 5.25
N LYS A 412 16.79 18.86 5.75
CA LYS A 412 17.67 19.75 4.96
C LYS A 412 18.26 19.02 3.76
N ARG A 413 18.75 17.78 3.93
CA ARG A 413 19.29 16.95 2.83
C ARG A 413 18.21 16.58 1.82
N ARG A 414 16.98 16.27 2.27
CA ARG A 414 15.83 15.98 1.40
C ARG A 414 15.51 17.16 0.49
N LYS A 415 15.49 18.38 1.04
CA LYS A 415 15.28 19.59 0.23
C LYS A 415 16.40 19.83 -0.78
N GLN A 416 17.66 19.66 -0.36
CA GLN A 416 18.81 19.80 -1.26
C GLN A 416 18.76 18.81 -2.43
N ALA A 417 18.36 17.56 -2.18
CA ALA A 417 18.20 16.55 -3.22
C ALA A 417 17.07 16.93 -4.19
N GLU A 418 15.91 17.38 -3.68
CA GLU A 418 14.80 17.84 -4.50
C GLU A 418 15.20 19.00 -5.43
N VAL A 419 15.89 20.02 -4.90
CA VAL A 419 16.37 21.17 -5.69
C VAL A 419 17.36 20.73 -6.78
N LYS A 420 18.27 19.80 -6.47
CA LYS A 420 19.20 19.24 -7.46
C LYS A 420 18.47 18.50 -8.58
N ASP A 421 17.44 17.73 -8.24
CA ASP A 421 16.67 16.97 -9.23
C ASP A 421 15.79 17.89 -10.09
N GLN A 422 15.20 18.94 -9.52
CA GLN A 422 14.51 19.98 -10.28
C GLN A 422 15.46 20.72 -11.23
N ALA A 423 16.68 21.05 -10.79
CA ALA A 423 17.71 21.66 -11.64
C ALA A 423 18.14 20.75 -12.79
N LYS A 424 18.29 19.43 -12.54
CA LYS A 424 18.57 18.45 -13.60
C LYS A 424 17.43 18.37 -14.62
N ARG A 425 16.18 18.28 -14.17
CA ARG A 425 15.00 18.21 -15.07
C ARG A 425 14.87 19.45 -15.95
N SER A 426 15.03 20.65 -15.39
CA SER A 426 14.99 21.90 -16.15
C SER A 426 16.15 22.03 -17.16
N SER A 427 17.33 21.49 -16.83
CA SER A 427 18.47 21.46 -17.76
C SER A 427 18.30 20.50 -18.95
N PHE A 428 17.64 19.35 -18.74
CA PHE A 428 17.34 18.38 -19.80
C PHE A 428 16.22 18.88 -20.74
N GLY A 429 15.19 19.56 -20.20
CA GLY A 429 14.12 20.17 -21.00
C GLY A 429 14.63 21.24 -21.98
N ARG A 430 15.65 22.03 -21.59
CA ARG A 430 16.23 23.07 -22.47
C ARG A 430 17.09 22.53 -23.62
N ARG A 431 17.61 21.30 -23.54
CA ARG A 431 18.47 20.71 -24.58
C ARG A 431 17.70 19.93 -25.65
N GLY A 432 16.45 19.53 -25.38
CA GLY A 432 15.59 18.79 -26.33
C GLY A 432 14.86 19.66 -27.36
N GLY A 433 14.67 20.96 -27.10
CA GLY A 433 13.89 21.86 -27.96
C GLY A 433 14.66 22.54 -29.11
N GLY A 434 15.94 22.21 -29.32
CA GLY A 434 16.85 23.03 -30.13
C GLY A 434 17.63 22.28 -31.20
N ARG A 435 16.99 21.42 -32.01
CA ARG A 435 17.62 20.87 -33.24
C ARG A 435 16.61 20.48 -34.33
N GLY A 436 15.58 21.31 -34.53
CA GLY A 436 14.77 21.29 -35.75
C GLY A 436 15.22 22.40 -36.68
N GLY A 437 16.21 22.16 -37.54
CA GLY A 437 16.62 23.18 -38.51
C GLY A 437 17.81 22.81 -39.39
N ARG A 438 17.51 22.56 -40.67
CA ARG A 438 18.40 22.58 -41.86
C ARG A 438 19.31 21.37 -42.15
N ARG A 439 18.83 20.52 -43.06
CA ARG A 439 19.40 20.19 -44.40
C ARG A 439 18.54 19.04 -44.97
N GLY A 440 17.85 19.16 -46.12
CA GLY A 440 18.32 19.68 -47.41
C GLY A 440 18.95 18.51 -48.18
N GLY A 441 18.27 18.03 -49.23
CA GLY A 441 18.44 16.70 -49.83
C GLY A 441 19.64 16.45 -50.74
N ARG A 442 19.50 15.37 -51.55
CA ARG A 442 20.46 14.62 -52.41
C ARG A 442 21.01 13.38 -51.67
N GLY A 443 20.95 12.14 -52.17
CA GLY A 443 20.74 11.62 -53.52
C GLY A 443 21.96 10.77 -53.93
N GLY A 444 21.76 9.47 -54.19
CA GLY A 444 22.73 8.51 -54.76
C GLY A 444 23.76 7.94 -53.77
N ASP A 445 24.43 6.81 -53.99
CA ASP A 445 24.34 5.66 -54.89
C ASP A 445 25.47 4.71 -54.42
N MET A 446 25.30 3.40 -54.67
CA MET A 446 26.28 2.30 -54.72
C MET A 446 27.63 2.34 -53.95
N GLY A 447 27.93 1.19 -53.32
CA GLY A 447 29.16 0.47 -53.69
C GLY A 447 30.02 -0.16 -52.60
N ARG A 448 29.94 -1.50 -52.54
CA ARG A 448 31.05 -2.48 -52.46
C ARG A 448 31.84 -2.73 -51.17
N GLN A 449 31.72 -4.00 -50.75
CA GLN A 449 32.77 -5.01 -50.50
C GLN A 449 33.84 -4.77 -49.41
N GLY A 450 33.78 -5.62 -48.37
CA GLY A 450 34.80 -6.65 -48.20
C GLY A 450 35.57 -6.71 -46.87
N VAL A 451 35.67 -7.96 -46.38
CA VAL A 451 36.74 -8.57 -45.56
C VAL A 451 36.54 -8.59 -44.03
N GLY A 452 36.44 -9.80 -43.48
CA GLY A 452 36.51 -10.11 -42.03
C GLY A 452 37.94 -10.41 -41.53
N PRO A 453 38.11 -11.08 -40.37
CA PRO A 453 38.53 -10.53 -39.08
C PRO A 453 39.99 -10.95 -38.71
N PRO A 454 40.63 -10.55 -37.57
CA PRO A 454 40.30 -11.04 -36.20
C PRO A 454 40.65 -10.11 -35.00
N GLY A 455 40.00 -10.36 -33.85
CA GLY A 455 40.59 -10.32 -32.50
C GLY A 455 40.97 -8.96 -31.85
N GLY A 456 40.52 -8.77 -30.60
CA GLY A 456 41.24 -7.92 -29.63
C GLY A 456 40.42 -6.83 -28.92
N ASN A 457 39.78 -7.22 -27.81
CA ASN A 457 39.76 -6.49 -26.53
C ASN A 457 39.81 -4.94 -26.54
N SER A 458 38.69 -4.28 -26.23
CA SER A 458 38.71 -3.04 -25.43
C SER A 458 37.33 -2.67 -24.88
N GLY A 459 37.15 -2.87 -23.57
CA GLY A 459 36.64 -1.84 -22.67
C GLY A 459 35.14 -1.52 -22.71
N GLY A 460 34.39 -2.25 -21.88
CA GLY A 460 33.13 -1.73 -21.34
C GLY A 460 33.34 -0.39 -20.63
N ARG A 461 32.51 0.60 -20.96
CA ARG A 461 32.34 1.83 -20.20
C ARG A 461 30.86 2.19 -20.14
N TYR A 462 30.16 1.53 -19.22
CA TYR A 462 28.98 2.09 -18.56
C TYR A 462 29.03 1.67 -17.08
N GLY A 463 30.11 2.06 -16.42
CA GLY A 463 30.16 2.24 -14.97
C GLY A 463 29.98 3.72 -14.71
N GLY A 464 28.75 4.09 -14.35
CA GLY A 464 28.37 5.43 -13.94
C GLY A 464 27.45 5.30 -12.75
N ASP A 465 27.95 4.65 -11.69
CA ASP A 465 27.42 4.79 -10.34
C ASP A 465 27.49 6.28 -9.98
N GLY A 466 26.40 6.99 -10.24
CA GLY A 466 26.15 8.21 -9.49
C GLY A 466 26.01 7.78 -8.04
N GLU A 467 26.96 8.17 -7.18
CA GLU A 467 26.82 8.10 -5.72
C GLU A 467 25.39 8.54 -5.37
N LYS A 468 24.52 7.58 -5.00
CA LYS A 468 23.25 7.93 -4.38
C LYS A 468 23.62 8.68 -3.12
N GLN A 469 23.40 9.99 -3.10
CA GLN A 469 23.77 10.85 -2.00
C GLN A 469 23.07 10.31 -0.74
N ARG A 470 23.82 9.70 0.17
CA ARG A 470 23.27 8.97 1.33
C ARG A 470 22.56 9.98 2.23
N MET A 471 21.24 9.89 2.34
CA MET A 471 20.43 10.88 3.07
C MET A 471 20.73 10.85 4.57
N TYR A 472 20.94 9.65 5.10
CA TYR A 472 21.36 9.44 6.49
C TYR A 472 22.89 9.47 6.62
N PRO A 473 23.42 10.03 7.71
CA PRO A 473 24.85 10.05 7.95
C PRO A 473 25.42 8.65 8.25
N PRO A 474 26.72 8.42 7.99
CA PRO A 474 27.38 7.17 8.37
C PRO A 474 27.43 7.02 9.90
N ALA A 475 27.16 5.81 10.41
CA ALA A 475 26.98 5.52 11.84
C ALA A 475 28.11 6.01 12.76
N ASN A 476 29.36 6.04 12.29
CA ASN A 476 30.51 6.48 13.11
C ASN A 476 30.51 7.99 13.40
N SER A 477 29.89 8.78 12.54
CA SER A 477 29.85 10.25 12.68
C SER A 477 28.94 10.74 13.80
N ALA A 478 27.99 9.93 14.29
CA ALA A 478 27.14 10.30 15.43
C ALA A 478 27.94 10.30 16.74
N SER A 479 28.86 9.34 16.92
CA SER A 479 29.73 9.26 18.11
C SER A 479 30.76 10.41 18.19
N GLU A 480 31.34 10.78 17.05
CA GLU A 480 32.23 11.93 16.91
C GLU A 480 31.45 13.24 17.12
N ARG A 481 30.20 13.30 16.65
CA ARG A 481 29.31 14.45 16.91
C ARG A 481 28.85 14.54 18.35
N ARG A 482 28.65 13.41 19.05
CA ARG A 482 28.37 13.41 20.49
C ARG A 482 29.57 13.94 21.28
N LYS A 483 30.80 13.52 20.91
CA LYS A 483 32.04 14.12 21.46
C LYS A 483 32.15 15.62 21.13
N ALA A 484 31.91 16.02 19.89
CA ALA A 484 31.98 17.42 19.46
C ALA A 484 30.88 18.30 20.09
N SER A 485 29.67 17.76 20.30
CA SER A 485 28.55 18.45 20.97
C SER A 485 28.77 18.54 22.48
N LEU A 486 29.35 17.52 23.10
CA LEU A 486 29.82 17.57 24.49
C LEU A 486 30.99 18.55 24.67
N GLU A 487 31.91 18.61 23.71
CA GLU A 487 32.99 19.62 23.70
C GLU A 487 32.46 21.03 23.45
N ALA A 488 31.51 21.21 22.54
CA ALA A 488 30.84 22.48 22.28
C ALA A 488 30.01 22.97 23.49
N LYS A 489 29.35 22.06 24.20
CA LYS A 489 28.68 22.37 25.48
C LYS A 489 29.67 22.67 26.61
N LYS A 490 30.86 22.06 26.60
CA LYS A 490 31.95 22.39 27.55
C LYS A 490 32.59 23.74 27.25
N THR A 491 32.78 24.11 25.98
CA THR A 491 33.32 25.42 25.59
C THR A 491 32.29 26.54 25.77
N ALA A 492 31.00 26.29 25.52
CA ALA A 492 29.93 27.24 25.82
C ALA A 492 29.77 27.50 27.33
N LYS A 493 30.04 26.50 28.18
CA LYS A 493 30.05 26.65 29.65
C LYS A 493 31.29 27.37 30.19
N ALA A 494 32.33 27.55 29.36
CA ALA A 494 33.55 28.28 29.72
C ALA A 494 33.51 29.76 29.33
N SER A 495 32.51 30.20 28.55
CA SER A 495 32.39 31.58 28.07
C SER A 495 31.28 32.41 28.72
N ASP A 496 30.57 31.88 29.70
CA ASP A 496 29.47 32.58 30.37
C ASP A 496 29.68 32.63 31.89
N ASP A 497 30.67 33.42 32.29
CA ASP A 497 30.96 33.74 33.69
C ASP A 497 31.09 35.26 33.86
N SER A 498 30.02 36.00 33.56
CA SER A 498 29.82 37.37 34.09
C SER A 498 28.43 37.95 33.83
N ILE A 499 27.37 37.42 34.46
CA ILE A 499 26.16 38.23 34.74
C ILE A 499 25.69 37.96 36.18
N LYS A 500 25.95 38.94 37.06
CA LYS A 500 25.36 38.99 38.41
C LYS A 500 23.90 39.42 38.30
N VAL A 501 22.97 38.54 38.69
CA VAL A 501 21.58 38.92 39.00
C VAL A 501 21.32 38.64 40.48
N GLN A 502 20.81 39.65 41.17
CA GLN A 502 20.53 39.65 42.60
C GLN A 502 19.44 38.64 42.97
N ALA A 503 19.71 37.85 44.01
CA ALA A 503 18.74 36.99 44.66
C ALA A 503 17.79 37.82 45.55
N VAL A 504 16.48 37.64 45.37
CA VAL A 504 15.45 38.04 46.33
C VAL A 504 14.95 36.78 47.02
N PRO A 505 14.94 36.70 48.38
CA PRO A 505 14.50 35.51 49.08
C PRO A 505 12.98 35.53 49.26
N ILE A 506 12.31 34.44 48.90
CA ILE A 506 10.90 34.22 49.26
C ILE A 506 10.85 33.27 50.46
N GLY A 507 10.37 33.80 51.57
CA GLY A 507 10.13 33.08 52.81
C GLY A 507 8.88 32.20 52.76
N SER A 508 8.90 31.21 53.64
CA SER A 508 7.79 30.33 54.04
C SER A 508 6.51 31.10 54.36
N VAL A 509 5.33 30.53 54.02
CA VAL A 509 4.22 30.26 54.96
C VAL A 509 2.98 29.67 54.23
N LYS A 510 2.55 28.52 54.77
CA LYS A 510 1.18 27.94 54.91
C LYS A 510 0.33 27.57 53.70
N THR A 511 0.12 26.25 53.64
CA THR A 511 -1.11 25.52 53.32
C THR A 511 -2.39 26.29 53.63
N ASP A 512 -3.15 26.66 52.60
CA ASP A 512 -4.62 26.74 52.61
C ASP A 512 -5.11 26.99 51.19
N ARG A 513 -5.55 25.93 50.51
CA ARG A 513 -6.60 25.88 49.46
C ARG A 513 -6.59 24.52 48.76
N LEU A 514 -6.82 23.48 49.56
CA LEU A 514 -7.27 22.17 49.11
C LEU A 514 -8.53 21.81 49.91
N LYS A 515 -9.53 22.70 49.92
CA LYS A 515 -10.81 22.49 50.62
C LYS A 515 -12.06 23.04 49.89
N ASP A 516 -11.93 23.55 48.66
CA ASP A 516 -13.07 24.14 47.91
C ASP A 516 -13.59 23.34 46.72
N ALA A 517 -13.05 22.15 46.43
CA ALA A 517 -13.56 21.28 45.35
C ALA A 517 -14.27 20.00 45.83
N LYS A 518 -14.51 19.87 47.15
CA LYS A 518 -15.19 18.71 47.76
C LYS A 518 -16.43 19.09 48.59
N ARG A 519 -17.01 20.27 48.33
CA ARG A 519 -18.17 20.82 49.06
C ARG A 519 -19.30 21.31 48.14
N ARG A 520 -19.40 20.74 46.93
CA ARG A 520 -20.48 21.02 45.96
C ARG A 520 -21.21 19.77 45.43
N LEU A 521 -21.05 18.62 46.10
CA LEU A 521 -21.75 17.37 45.75
C LEU A 521 -22.52 16.74 46.92
N GLU A 522 -22.61 17.40 48.06
CA GLU A 522 -23.37 16.93 49.23
C GLU A 522 -24.16 18.11 49.80
N ASP A 523 -25.31 18.41 49.19
CA ASP A 523 -26.50 18.98 49.86
C ASP A 523 -27.58 19.27 48.80
N GLY A 524 -28.47 18.30 48.63
CA GLY A 524 -29.65 18.38 47.77
C GLY A 524 -30.62 17.26 48.10
N GLY A 525 -30.78 16.97 49.39
CA GLY A 525 -31.73 16.00 49.88
C GLY A 525 -33.15 16.58 49.96
N GLN A 526 -34.10 15.71 49.58
CA GLN A 526 -35.42 15.53 50.18
C GLN A 526 -36.62 16.35 49.65
N ARG A 527 -37.48 15.65 48.89
CA ARG A 527 -38.92 15.47 49.21
C ARG A 527 -39.58 14.44 48.29
N GLY A 528 -40.41 13.58 48.90
CA GLY A 528 -41.49 12.84 48.22
C GLY A 528 -41.23 11.35 48.04
N GLY A 529 -41.71 10.53 48.99
CA GLY A 529 -41.64 9.07 48.92
C GLY A 529 -42.84 8.42 48.24
N ALA A 530 -42.65 7.18 47.80
CA ALA A 530 -43.64 6.11 47.84
C ALA A 530 -42.92 4.76 47.70
N LYS A 531 -43.48 3.75 48.35
CA LYS A 531 -42.95 2.41 48.63
C LYS A 531 -43.62 1.39 47.70
N TRP A 532 -43.07 0.17 47.65
CA TRP A 532 -43.52 -1.08 46.95
C TRP A 532 -42.85 -1.27 45.57
N GLY A 533 -42.34 -2.43 45.16
CA GLY A 533 -42.32 -3.78 45.71
C GLY A 533 -42.52 -4.78 44.57
N GLY A 534 -41.51 -5.63 44.30
CA GLY A 534 -41.63 -6.95 43.63
C GLY A 534 -42.04 -7.04 42.15
N GLY A 535 -41.38 -7.95 41.42
CA GLY A 535 -42.04 -8.78 40.40
C GLY A 535 -41.72 -8.53 38.92
N GLU A 536 -41.05 -9.53 38.35
CA GLU A 536 -41.34 -10.18 37.05
C GLU A 536 -41.04 -9.53 35.70
N GLU A 537 -40.81 -10.47 34.78
CA GLU A 537 -40.44 -10.43 33.37
C GLU A 537 -41.43 -9.65 32.48
N GLY A 538 -40.93 -9.12 31.36
CA GLY A 538 -41.82 -8.63 30.30
C GLY A 538 -41.08 -7.95 29.15
N LYS A 539 -41.14 -8.59 27.98
CA LYS A 539 -40.81 -8.05 26.65
C LYS A 539 -41.53 -6.72 26.38
N GLY A 540 -40.90 -5.83 25.60
CA GLY A 540 -41.59 -4.71 24.97
C GLY A 540 -40.63 -3.79 24.22
N GLU A 541 -40.90 -3.59 22.95
CA GLU A 541 -40.24 -2.68 22.00
C GLU A 541 -40.23 -1.23 22.50
N GLU A 542 -39.21 -0.45 22.11
CA GLU A 542 -39.43 0.97 21.84
C GLU A 542 -38.50 1.51 20.74
N LYS A 543 -39.14 2.32 19.89
CA LYS A 543 -38.61 3.01 18.72
C LYS A 543 -37.82 4.26 19.13
N GLY A 544 -36.80 4.57 18.33
CA GLY A 544 -36.57 5.88 17.70
C GLY A 544 -36.39 7.13 18.57
N GLY A 545 -35.21 7.77 18.45
CA GLY A 545 -35.08 9.20 18.68
C GLY A 545 -33.65 9.64 19.01
N ALA A 546 -32.99 10.26 18.02
CA ALA A 546 -31.93 11.28 18.08
C ALA A 546 -30.74 10.97 17.16
N ALA A 547 -30.97 11.12 15.86
CA ALA A 547 -29.94 11.39 14.86
C ALA A 547 -30.15 12.83 14.40
N GLU A 548 -29.46 13.78 15.02
CA GLU A 548 -29.31 15.15 14.57
C GLU A 548 -28.16 15.78 15.37
N ASP A 549 -26.96 15.79 14.77
CA ASP A 549 -25.87 16.76 14.98
C ASP A 549 -24.52 16.21 14.46
N ALA A 550 -24.48 15.82 13.19
CA ALA A 550 -23.23 15.44 12.51
C ALA A 550 -23.12 16.04 11.10
N ASN A 551 -23.70 17.22 10.88
CA ASN A 551 -23.59 17.90 9.59
C ASN A 551 -23.46 19.42 9.76
N LYS A 552 -22.29 19.84 10.26
CA LYS A 552 -21.73 21.18 10.08
C LYS A 552 -20.22 21.04 10.16
N PHE A 553 -19.52 21.84 9.35
CA PHE A 553 -18.06 21.93 9.20
C PHE A 553 -17.43 21.07 8.11
N PHE A 554 -17.69 21.44 6.84
CA PHE A 554 -16.64 21.59 5.82
C PHE A 554 -17.11 22.63 4.80
N SER A 555 -16.70 23.89 5.00
CA SER A 555 -16.90 24.97 4.02
C SER A 555 -15.74 25.95 4.07
N ILE A 556 -14.74 25.75 3.21
CA ILE A 556 -13.70 26.70 2.78
C ILE A 556 -13.23 26.19 1.40
N ALA A 557 -13.12 26.92 0.29
CA ALA A 557 -13.52 28.26 -0.11
C ALA A 557 -13.53 28.28 -1.66
N LYS A 558 -14.61 28.76 -2.28
CA LYS A 558 -14.62 29.12 -3.72
C LYS A 558 -13.98 30.50 -3.87
N LEU A 559 -12.91 30.59 -4.67
CA LEU A 559 -12.35 31.86 -5.13
C LEU A 559 -13.26 32.43 -6.23
N GLU A 560 -14.02 33.48 -5.92
CA GLU A 560 -14.76 34.26 -6.91
C GLU A 560 -13.85 35.31 -7.56
N ARG A 561 -13.87 35.39 -8.90
CA ARG A 561 -13.27 36.50 -9.66
C ARG A 561 -14.30 37.61 -9.83
N PRO A 562 -13.95 38.90 -9.70
CA PRO A 562 -14.90 39.98 -9.93
C PRO A 562 -15.10 40.23 -11.42
N ILE A 563 -16.35 40.21 -11.87
CA ILE A 563 -16.77 40.75 -13.16
C ILE A 563 -17.24 42.19 -12.92
N SER A 564 -16.65 43.12 -13.66
CA SER A 564 -17.00 44.53 -13.69
C SER A 564 -18.29 44.77 -14.50
N GLY A 565 -19.26 45.44 -13.86
CA GLY A 565 -20.02 46.57 -14.41
C GLY A 565 -20.93 46.36 -15.62
N GLY A 566 -22.24 46.48 -15.41
CA GLY A 566 -23.22 46.64 -16.50
C GLY A 566 -24.66 46.86 -16.00
N ALA A 567 -24.98 48.14 -15.80
CA ALA A 567 -26.28 48.82 -15.62
C ALA A 567 -27.62 48.04 -15.48
N ALA A 568 -28.40 48.56 -14.53
CA ALA A 568 -29.81 48.35 -14.22
C ALA A 568 -30.79 48.51 -15.39
N VAL A 569 -32.01 47.98 -15.23
CA VAL A 569 -33.31 48.72 -15.23
C VAL A 569 -34.48 47.77 -14.89
N GLU A 570 -35.23 48.17 -13.85
CA GLU A 570 -36.68 48.10 -13.57
C GLU A 570 -37.51 46.89 -14.05
N GLY A 571 -38.25 46.18 -13.21
CA GLY A 571 -39.43 46.62 -12.44
C GLY A 571 -40.60 45.74 -12.95
N GLY A 572 -41.33 44.95 -12.18
CA GLY A 572 -42.08 45.21 -10.96
C GLY A 572 -43.49 44.61 -11.15
N GLY A 573 -44.08 44.03 -10.09
CA GLY A 573 -45.55 44.02 -9.92
C GLY A 573 -46.29 42.68 -9.86
N GLY A 574 -46.78 42.36 -8.65
CA GLY A 574 -48.10 41.76 -8.36
C GLY A 574 -48.22 40.23 -8.54
N GLY A 575 -48.65 39.41 -7.58
CA GLY A 575 -49.60 39.63 -6.48
C GLY A 575 -51.00 39.16 -6.89
N GLY A 576 -51.45 37.99 -6.39
CA GLY A 576 -52.86 37.57 -6.55
C GLY A 576 -53.11 36.07 -6.38
N VAL A 577 -53.80 35.72 -5.29
CA VAL A 577 -54.17 34.37 -4.85
C VAL A 577 -55.51 33.93 -5.44
N GLY A 578 -55.64 32.64 -5.79
CA GLY A 578 -56.88 31.88 -5.54
C GLY A 578 -57.48 31.07 -6.69
N GLY A 579 -57.78 29.79 -6.41
CA GLY A 579 -58.86 29.05 -7.07
C GLY A 579 -58.42 27.85 -7.89
N GLY A 580 -58.60 26.64 -7.35
CA GLY A 580 -58.13 25.39 -7.95
C GLY A 580 -58.96 24.84 -9.12
N LYS A 581 -58.35 23.92 -9.87
CA LYS A 581 -59.01 22.78 -10.53
C LYS A 581 -57.96 21.82 -11.11
N LYS A 582 -58.29 20.53 -11.01
CA LYS A 582 -57.76 19.35 -11.71
C LYS A 582 -56.75 19.59 -12.86
N ARG A 583 -55.65 18.84 -12.82
CA ARG A 583 -54.80 18.42 -13.95
C ARG A 583 -54.54 16.93 -13.67
N GLU A 584 -55.11 15.94 -14.34
CA GLU A 584 -54.98 15.53 -15.75
C GLU A 584 -53.52 15.49 -16.21
N ASP A 585 -53.07 14.24 -16.36
CA ASP A 585 -51.78 13.78 -16.84
C ASP A 585 -51.48 14.39 -18.22
N GLY A 586 -50.39 15.15 -18.28
CA GLY A 586 -49.79 15.62 -19.52
C GLY A 586 -48.40 15.01 -19.59
N GLU A 587 -48.23 14.12 -20.56
CA GLU A 587 -46.97 13.54 -21.00
C GLU A 587 -46.01 14.68 -21.43
N ASP A 588 -44.95 14.91 -20.67
CA ASP A 588 -43.79 15.64 -21.16
C ASP A 588 -42.95 14.66 -21.99
N GLN A 589 -42.94 14.91 -23.30
CA GLN A 589 -42.11 14.23 -24.28
C GLN A 589 -40.66 14.68 -24.06
N ASP A 590 -39.88 13.85 -23.38
CA ASP A 590 -38.43 13.85 -23.57
C ASP A 590 -38.16 13.41 -25.02
N GLN A 591 -37.79 14.37 -25.85
CA GLN A 591 -37.23 14.09 -27.17
C GLN A 591 -35.83 13.52 -26.94
N ASP A 592 -35.76 12.19 -26.80
CA ASP A 592 -34.55 11.43 -27.10
C ASP A 592 -34.25 11.69 -28.59
N GLU A 593 -33.38 12.64 -28.88
CA GLU A 593 -32.70 12.69 -30.17
C GLU A 593 -31.91 11.38 -30.28
N GLU A 594 -32.42 10.43 -31.06
CA GLU A 594 -31.71 9.22 -31.47
C GLU A 594 -30.34 9.64 -32.04
N GLU A 595 -29.29 9.47 -31.25
CA GLU A 595 -27.91 9.64 -31.70
C GLU A 595 -27.68 8.69 -32.88
N GLU A 596 -27.43 9.22 -34.08
CA GLU A 596 -27.02 8.42 -35.24
C GLU A 596 -25.66 7.77 -34.92
N GLU A 597 -25.69 6.57 -34.33
CA GLU A 597 -24.55 5.67 -34.21
C GLU A 597 -24.29 5.02 -35.60
N ASP A 598 -23.28 5.52 -36.32
CA ASP A 598 -22.84 4.90 -37.58
C ASP A 598 -21.91 3.70 -37.28
N PRO A 599 -22.29 2.45 -37.64
CA PRO A 599 -21.64 1.21 -37.17
C PRO A 599 -20.27 0.89 -37.80
N ASP A 600 -19.63 1.78 -38.56
CA ASP A 600 -18.45 1.46 -39.38
C ASP A 600 -17.12 2.03 -38.83
N MET A 601 -16.84 1.82 -37.54
CA MET A 601 -15.48 1.90 -37.00
C MET A 601 -14.91 0.49 -36.85
N THR A 602 -13.77 0.22 -37.49
CA THR A 602 -13.06 -1.04 -37.28
C THR A 602 -12.58 -1.13 -35.82
N GLU A 603 -12.53 -2.34 -35.26
CA GLU A 603 -11.99 -2.57 -33.90
C GLU A 603 -10.58 -1.95 -33.72
N GLU A 604 -9.80 -1.86 -34.80
CA GLU A 604 -8.50 -1.18 -34.83
C GLU A 604 -8.59 0.32 -34.55
N GLU A 605 -9.50 1.02 -35.22
CA GLU A 605 -9.66 2.47 -35.11
C GLU A 605 -10.18 2.81 -33.73
N MET A 606 -11.09 1.99 -33.19
CA MET A 606 -11.58 2.10 -31.83
C MET A 606 -10.46 1.89 -30.80
N ALA A 607 -9.63 0.85 -30.96
CA ALA A 607 -8.51 0.56 -30.06
C ALA A 607 -7.42 1.65 -30.10
N ARG A 608 -7.10 2.16 -31.30
CA ARG A 608 -6.14 3.26 -31.49
C ARG A 608 -6.66 4.57 -30.91
N ALA A 609 -7.92 4.92 -31.18
CA ALA A 609 -8.56 6.10 -30.60
C ALA A 609 -8.61 6.02 -29.07
N LYS A 610 -8.96 4.85 -28.52
CA LYS A 610 -8.97 4.60 -27.06
C LYS A 610 -7.57 4.69 -26.43
N THR A 611 -6.54 4.23 -27.13
CA THR A 611 -5.14 4.33 -26.68
C THR A 611 -4.64 5.77 -26.73
N MET A 612 -4.85 6.48 -27.85
CA MET A 612 -4.49 7.90 -27.98
C MET A 612 -5.22 8.79 -26.98
N LEU A 613 -6.49 8.49 -26.70
CA LEU A 613 -7.29 9.14 -25.66
C LEU A 613 -6.69 8.87 -24.28
N LYS A 614 -6.39 7.61 -23.95
CA LYS A 614 -5.77 7.23 -22.67
C LYS A 614 -4.42 7.90 -22.47
N ASP A 615 -3.59 7.99 -23.51
CA ASP A 615 -2.28 8.64 -23.43
C ASP A 615 -2.41 10.17 -23.29
N LYS A 616 -3.30 10.82 -24.05
CA LYS A 616 -3.57 12.26 -23.89
C LYS A 616 -4.15 12.62 -22.53
N VAL A 617 -5.10 11.81 -22.03
CA VAL A 617 -5.66 11.95 -20.68
C VAL A 617 -4.54 11.82 -19.66
N LYS A 618 -3.71 10.78 -19.75
CA LYS A 618 -2.58 10.58 -18.85
C LYS A 618 -1.58 11.75 -18.89
N ASP A 619 -1.28 12.28 -20.06
CA ASP A 619 -0.38 13.42 -20.22
C ASP A 619 -1.00 14.72 -19.65
N GLN A 620 -2.28 15.00 -19.92
CA GLN A 620 -2.99 16.15 -19.35
C GLN A 620 -3.15 16.03 -17.83
N THR A 621 -3.53 14.86 -17.32
CA THR A 621 -3.61 14.59 -15.88
C THR A 621 -2.24 14.75 -15.24
N GLN A 622 -1.15 14.31 -15.88
CA GLN A 622 0.20 14.49 -15.35
C GLN A 622 0.62 15.97 -15.32
N VAL A 623 0.28 16.75 -16.34
CA VAL A 623 0.51 18.20 -16.36
C VAL A 623 -0.30 18.90 -15.28
N LEU A 624 -1.59 18.59 -15.14
CA LEU A 624 -2.45 19.14 -14.10
C LEU A 624 -1.96 18.74 -12.69
N LEU A 625 -1.49 17.51 -12.50
CA LEU A 625 -0.89 17.04 -11.25
C LEU A 625 0.43 17.77 -10.94
N ASP A 626 1.27 18.02 -11.95
CA ASP A 626 2.53 18.75 -11.79
C ASP A 626 2.24 20.24 -11.49
N GLU A 627 1.27 20.87 -12.16
CA GLU A 627 0.81 22.23 -11.89
C GLU A 627 0.11 22.36 -10.52
N ALA A 628 -0.70 21.37 -10.13
CA ALA A 628 -1.30 21.27 -8.79
C ALA A 628 -0.21 21.11 -7.73
N ARG A 629 0.78 20.25 -7.97
CA ARG A 629 1.92 20.05 -7.08
C ARG A 629 2.77 21.32 -6.93
N ASP A 630 2.98 22.06 -8.02
CA ASP A 630 3.74 23.31 -8.01
C ASP A 630 2.93 24.49 -7.42
N SER A 631 1.59 24.41 -7.42
CA SER A 631 0.70 25.39 -6.79
C SER A 631 0.40 25.12 -5.31
N VAL A 632 0.67 23.91 -4.81
CA VAL A 632 0.66 23.61 -3.37
C VAL A 632 1.90 24.23 -2.72
N ASN A 633 1.72 25.41 -2.14
CA ASN A 633 2.76 26.06 -1.35
C ASN A 633 3.07 25.19 -0.11
N ASP A 634 4.30 24.67 0.02
CA ASP A 634 4.73 23.94 1.21
C ASP A 634 4.84 24.92 2.38
N THR A 635 3.77 25.04 3.16
CA THR A 635 3.70 25.96 4.30
C THR A 635 4.58 25.53 5.47
N VAL A 636 4.81 24.21 5.61
CA VAL A 636 5.53 23.62 6.74
C VAL A 636 7.03 23.88 6.63
N ARG A 637 7.59 23.79 5.41
CA ARG A 637 9.01 24.04 5.14
C ARG A 637 9.91 23.30 6.13
N LEU A 638 9.93 21.96 6.02
CA LEU A 638 10.65 21.07 6.95
C LEU A 638 12.16 21.34 7.07
N TRP A 639 12.74 22.10 6.13
CA TRP A 639 14.16 22.45 6.10
C TRP A 639 14.50 23.79 6.80
N GLU A 640 13.51 24.54 7.25
CA GLU A 640 13.68 25.86 7.90
C GLU A 640 13.35 25.81 9.39
N ASP A 641 14.06 26.62 10.20
CA ASP A 641 13.83 26.71 11.64
C ASP A 641 12.36 26.99 11.97
N GLY A 642 11.86 26.39 13.05
CA GLY A 642 10.44 26.41 13.41
C GLY A 642 9.54 25.48 12.59
N TRP A 643 10.11 24.58 11.78
CA TRP A 643 9.34 23.60 11.00
C TRP A 643 8.43 22.73 11.85
N LYS A 644 8.88 22.39 13.06
CA LYS A 644 8.16 21.50 13.96
C LYS A 644 6.84 22.14 14.38
N ASP A 645 6.87 23.41 14.78
CA ASP A 645 5.67 24.14 15.18
C ASP A 645 4.72 24.35 13.99
N ARG A 646 5.25 24.70 12.81
CA ARG A 646 4.45 24.79 11.58
C ARG A 646 3.80 23.46 11.20
N TYR A 647 4.49 22.34 11.38
CA TYR A 647 3.92 21.02 11.10
C TYR A 647 2.70 20.74 11.98
N TYR A 648 2.84 20.93 13.28
CA TYR A 648 1.74 20.66 14.20
C TYR A 648 0.59 21.67 14.04
N HIS A 649 0.90 22.93 13.76
CA HIS A 649 -0.09 23.95 13.45
C HIS A 649 -0.85 23.66 12.14
N ASP A 650 -0.13 23.44 11.04
CA ASP A 650 -0.71 23.43 9.69
C ASP A 650 -1.22 22.05 9.26
N LYS A 651 -0.43 20.99 9.52
CA LYS A 651 -0.74 19.63 9.07
C LYS A 651 -1.60 18.90 10.09
N CYS A 652 -1.18 18.91 11.35
CA CYS A 652 -1.92 18.22 12.39
C CYS A 652 -3.13 19.00 12.89
N LYS A 653 -3.25 20.30 12.54
CA LYS A 653 -4.25 21.26 13.00
C LYS A 653 -4.25 21.36 14.54
N LEU A 654 -3.79 22.48 15.08
CA LEU A 654 -3.76 22.69 16.55
C LEU A 654 -5.10 22.40 17.22
N GLU A 655 -6.22 22.75 16.58
CA GLU A 655 -7.57 22.45 17.09
C GLU A 655 -7.87 20.94 17.15
N ASP A 656 -7.45 20.15 16.15
CA ASP A 656 -7.60 18.69 16.14
C ASP A 656 -6.69 18.04 17.19
N ILE A 657 -5.49 18.59 17.39
CA ILE A 657 -4.56 18.13 18.44
C ILE A 657 -5.12 18.47 19.83
N GLU A 658 -5.51 19.71 20.08
CA GLU A 658 -6.04 20.18 21.37
C GLU A 658 -7.39 19.53 21.70
N GLY A 659 -8.32 19.45 20.74
CA GLY A 659 -9.56 18.68 20.86
C GLY A 659 -9.29 17.19 21.04
N GLY A 660 -8.18 16.69 20.48
CA GLY A 660 -7.61 15.38 20.70
C GLY A 660 -6.82 15.23 22.00
N GLY A 661 -6.85 16.18 22.94
CA GLY A 661 -6.16 16.07 24.25
C GLY A 661 -4.68 16.48 24.25
N GLY A 662 -4.22 17.16 23.19
CA GLY A 662 -2.90 17.74 23.07
C GLY A 662 -1.87 16.85 22.37
N ARG A 663 -0.68 17.42 22.13
CA ARG A 663 0.47 16.76 21.48
C ARG A 663 0.95 15.53 22.26
N GLU A 664 0.79 15.54 23.59
CA GLU A 664 1.09 14.40 24.46
C GLU A 664 0.18 13.21 24.16
N ARG A 665 -1.12 13.44 23.90
CA ARG A 665 -2.04 12.35 23.52
C ARG A 665 -1.70 11.77 22.15
N LEU A 666 -1.32 12.60 21.18
CA LEU A 666 -0.81 12.12 19.88
C LEU A 666 0.37 11.15 20.07
N PHE A 667 1.34 11.56 20.89
CA PHE A 667 2.51 10.76 21.23
C PHE A 667 2.10 9.43 21.91
N GLN A 668 1.30 9.50 22.98
CA GLN A 668 0.88 8.31 23.74
C GLN A 668 0.13 7.31 22.85
N THR A 669 -0.82 7.79 22.05
CA THR A 669 -1.59 6.91 21.16
C THR A 669 -0.73 6.32 20.03
N TYR A 670 0.33 7.01 19.59
CA TYR A 670 1.27 6.43 18.62
C TYR A 670 2.08 5.29 19.25
N VAL A 671 2.58 5.46 20.48
CA VAL A 671 3.30 4.42 21.23
C VAL A 671 2.40 3.23 21.55
N GLU A 672 1.17 3.48 22.00
CA GLU A 672 0.15 2.44 22.16
C GLU A 672 -0.08 1.67 20.85
N GLY A 673 -0.10 2.39 19.72
CA GLY A 673 -0.23 1.79 18.41
C GLY A 673 0.93 0.90 18.04
N LEU A 674 2.18 1.29 18.33
CA LEU A 674 3.35 0.44 18.08
C LEU A 674 3.26 -0.88 18.85
N CYS A 675 2.83 -0.80 20.13
CA CYS A 675 2.55 -1.98 20.95
C CYS A 675 1.39 -2.82 20.39
N TRP A 676 0.31 -2.17 19.95
CA TRP A 676 -0.84 -2.84 19.36
C TRP A 676 -0.48 -3.57 18.07
N VAL A 677 0.28 -2.95 17.17
CA VAL A 677 0.71 -3.54 15.88
C VAL A 677 1.62 -4.74 16.14
N MET A 678 2.58 -4.62 17.06
CA MET A 678 3.45 -5.75 17.41
C MET A 678 2.64 -6.92 17.98
N LEU A 679 1.70 -6.67 18.89
CA LEU A 679 0.80 -7.73 19.38
C LEU A 679 -0.08 -8.29 18.26
N TYR A 680 -0.57 -7.45 17.35
CA TYR A 680 -1.41 -7.88 16.24
C TYR A 680 -0.72 -8.90 15.33
N TYR A 681 0.56 -8.68 15.05
CA TYR A 681 1.37 -9.55 14.21
C TYR A 681 1.68 -10.89 14.89
N TYR A 682 1.93 -10.89 16.21
CA TYR A 682 2.42 -12.07 16.93
C TYR A 682 1.34 -12.85 17.70
N GLN A 683 0.25 -12.20 18.10
CA GLN A 683 -0.82 -12.79 18.92
C GLN A 683 -2.23 -12.67 18.29
N GLY A 684 -2.39 -11.95 17.18
CA GLY A 684 -3.70 -11.58 16.65
C GLY A 684 -4.27 -10.35 17.34
N CYS A 685 -5.52 -9.98 17.04
CA CYS A 685 -6.13 -8.70 17.44
C CYS A 685 -6.20 -8.53 18.97
N PRO A 686 -5.38 -7.64 19.58
CA PRO A 686 -5.43 -7.43 21.03
C PRO A 686 -6.58 -6.51 21.45
N SER A 687 -7.07 -5.66 20.54
CA SER A 687 -8.25 -4.83 20.74
C SER A 687 -8.93 -4.53 19.41
N TRP A 688 -10.20 -4.94 19.31
CA TRP A 688 -11.03 -4.72 18.13
C TRP A 688 -11.52 -3.27 17.99
N THR A 689 -11.51 -2.50 19.07
CA THR A 689 -12.05 -1.13 19.12
C THR A 689 -10.98 -0.06 19.07
N TRP A 690 -9.70 -0.43 19.26
CA TRP A 690 -8.58 0.52 19.19
C TRP A 690 -8.32 0.96 17.75
N TYR A 691 -7.93 2.22 17.58
CA TYR A 691 -7.47 2.79 16.33
C TYR A 691 -6.61 4.03 16.62
N PHE A 692 -5.73 4.39 15.68
CA PHE A 692 -4.99 5.64 15.73
C PHE A 692 -5.88 6.80 15.21
N PRO A 693 -6.22 7.82 16.04
CA PRO A 693 -7.22 8.83 15.69
C PRO A 693 -6.65 10.03 14.93
N PHE A 694 -5.34 10.06 14.66
CA PHE A 694 -4.68 11.19 14.02
C PHE A 694 -4.27 10.84 12.58
N HIS A 695 -4.27 11.83 11.70
CA HIS A 695 -3.87 11.65 10.30
C HIS A 695 -2.35 11.57 10.10
N TYR A 696 -1.60 12.11 11.05
CA TYR A 696 -0.16 12.34 10.95
C TYR A 696 0.57 11.75 12.15
N ALA A 697 1.79 11.27 11.93
CA ALA A 697 2.64 10.73 12.98
C ALA A 697 3.32 11.87 13.77
N PRO A 698 3.69 11.63 15.04
CA PRO A 698 4.64 12.50 15.72
C PRO A 698 6.04 12.43 15.05
N PHE A 699 6.95 13.32 15.43
CA PHE A 699 8.35 13.21 15.03
C PHE A 699 9.10 12.23 15.92
N ALA A 700 10.23 11.68 15.44
CA ALA A 700 11.05 10.77 16.23
C ALA A 700 11.58 11.46 17.50
N SER A 701 11.91 12.75 17.41
CA SER A 701 12.30 13.57 18.58
C SER A 701 11.17 13.77 19.61
N ASP A 702 9.91 13.54 19.25
CA ASP A 702 8.79 13.55 20.19
C ASP A 702 8.59 12.18 20.88
N LEU A 703 9.17 11.12 20.34
CA LEU A 703 9.11 9.77 20.90
C LEU A 703 10.18 9.52 21.99
N ILE A 704 10.90 10.55 22.43
CA ILE A 704 11.91 10.45 23.48
C ILE A 704 11.22 10.43 24.86
N ASN A 705 11.74 9.60 25.77
CA ASN A 705 11.13 9.15 27.01
C ASN A 705 9.82 8.41 26.76
N CYS A 706 9.80 7.48 25.79
CA CYS A 706 8.56 6.79 25.45
C CYS A 706 8.03 5.81 26.51
N ASP A 707 8.77 5.60 27.61
CA ASP A 707 8.38 4.75 28.73
C ASP A 707 7.62 5.49 29.85
N ARG A 708 7.41 6.81 29.71
CA ARG A 708 6.82 7.70 30.71
C ARG A 708 5.32 7.52 30.98
#